data_AF-A0A662I1F6-F1
#
_entry.id   AF-A0A662I1F6-F1
#
_cell.length_a   1.000
_cell.length_b   1.000
_cell.length_c   1.000
_cell.angle_alpha   90.00
_cell.angle_beta   90.00
_cell.angle_gamma   90.00
#
_symmetry.space_group_name_H-M   'P 1'
#
loop_
_entity.id
_entity.type
_entity.pdbx_description
1 polymer ?
#
loop_
_entity_poly.entity_id
_entity_poly.type
_entity_poly.pdbx_seq_one_letter_code
_entity_poly.pdbx_strand_id
1 'polypeptide(L)'
;MNFKNGLTYLLIAIFIATITIPILSTKIKSKPQTLDELRTKLLELRPKEYIGSGPFKVVSITEGEILLEKFEDSPWANDIQFEKVRILSFTTNEIATGWILQDVVDISQHWIPPPAWSEIEAKPNWHFAWGSTLRGPALYFNHKIYPLSLKEVRQAIAYALDREAIIEIASPKASPTPLNIGFAESIASQWLTEETLSKLTRYDYNVEKANQILDDLGFKKGDDGIRVTPNGTKLEFEIIVVYGWSDFVLVAEQVAEQLAAIGIKATVKTIESPYFHSDQYYFGGNYQMAIYGWWPGWNPLVHYIDKVIAMEDATTFPHYMEVVELDGKKYNITELVLKASEGFDFEKSKQYVNILARIWNEYVPYVNIIEQRFPDLVNTLRVEGWPDWNNPDEPMWYELHEYRFDEFMKYSKIRPKADTNPDKVFVFDTSFSVGGHLNPYESTGFVCGNMRNFVDSALANYINFNNTYKPDLAEKWWTEGEYLYIKIRKGAKWHDGNPVTAKDLVSTYYLLYLTNHPVWQYIDKAEEVDESTVRLHIKRPSQLLYFYALDQVRPTPYKIYGEISDAVMEVLGHKEKPITPPGPTAEEVKALSDKVSKLEGIITQLQDKISSLEAQINTLQSKIAEIEAAKPSGMETPMLISAISLLLAIVALAVALKKRPEE
;
A
#
# COMPACT_ATOMS: atom_id res chain seq x y z
N MET A 1 64.96 -24.64 -29.88
CA MET A 1 64.05 -23.56 -30.31
C MET A 1 62.69 -24.19 -30.60
N ASN A 2 61.69 -24.03 -29.73
CA ASN A 2 60.29 -24.39 -30.04
C ASN A 2 59.35 -23.47 -29.25
N PHE A 3 59.26 -22.22 -29.70
CA PHE A 3 58.38 -21.18 -29.16
C PHE A 3 56.88 -21.43 -29.46
N LYS A 4 56.53 -22.49 -30.19
CA LYS A 4 55.14 -22.82 -30.57
C LYS A 4 54.32 -23.49 -29.48
N ASN A 5 54.92 -24.13 -28.48
CA ASN A 5 54.14 -24.88 -27.49
C ASN A 5 53.68 -24.01 -26.30
N GLY A 6 54.49 -23.04 -25.86
CA GLY A 6 54.16 -22.19 -24.71
C GLY A 6 52.96 -21.24 -24.94
N LEU A 7 52.83 -20.69 -26.14
CA LEU A 7 51.74 -19.77 -26.48
C LEU A 7 50.40 -20.51 -26.63
N THR A 8 50.43 -21.75 -27.12
CA THR A 8 49.24 -22.60 -27.23
C THR A 8 48.74 -23.03 -25.85
N TYR A 9 49.63 -23.37 -24.91
CA TYR A 9 49.23 -23.67 -23.52
C TYR A 9 48.71 -22.44 -22.77
N LEU A 10 49.26 -21.25 -23.02
CA LEU A 10 48.76 -20.00 -22.43
C LEU A 10 47.38 -19.61 -23.00
N LEU A 11 47.16 -19.78 -24.30
CA LEU A 11 45.86 -19.52 -24.94
C LEU A 11 44.80 -20.55 -24.53
N ILE A 12 45.17 -21.83 -24.34
CA ILE A 12 44.28 -22.87 -23.81
C ILE A 12 43.97 -22.60 -22.34
N ALA A 13 44.93 -22.16 -21.53
CA ALA A 13 44.71 -21.78 -20.13
C ALA A 13 43.81 -20.54 -19.99
N ILE A 14 43.97 -19.54 -20.88
CA ILE A 14 43.09 -18.37 -20.94
C ILE A 14 41.70 -18.79 -21.42
N PHE A 15 41.59 -19.64 -22.44
CA PHE A 15 40.31 -20.15 -22.96
C PHE A 15 39.55 -20.98 -21.90
N ILE A 16 40.26 -21.83 -21.14
CA ILE A 16 39.74 -22.57 -19.99
C ILE A 16 39.41 -21.60 -18.84
N ALA A 17 40.19 -20.56 -18.55
CA ALA A 17 39.82 -19.58 -17.53
C ALA A 17 38.59 -18.74 -17.94
N THR A 18 38.46 -18.31 -19.21
CA THR A 18 37.33 -17.48 -19.67
C THR A 18 36.05 -18.27 -19.96
N ILE A 19 36.13 -19.58 -20.22
CA ILE A 19 34.95 -20.42 -20.48
C ILE A 19 34.61 -21.28 -19.28
N THR A 20 35.60 -21.84 -18.58
CA THR A 20 35.33 -22.75 -17.46
C THR A 20 35.02 -22.01 -16.17
N ILE A 21 35.46 -20.75 -15.95
CA ILE A 21 35.04 -19.97 -14.78
C ILE A 21 33.56 -19.56 -14.88
N PRO A 22 33.04 -19.07 -16.02
CA PRO A 22 31.60 -18.89 -16.19
C PRO A 22 30.82 -20.21 -16.23
N ILE A 23 31.39 -21.30 -16.76
CA ILE A 23 30.71 -22.62 -16.81
C ILE A 23 30.69 -23.32 -15.43
N LEU A 24 31.69 -23.14 -14.57
CA LEU A 24 31.64 -23.60 -13.18
C LEU A 24 30.79 -22.68 -12.30
N SER A 25 30.74 -21.36 -12.56
CA SER A 25 29.81 -20.48 -11.84
C SER A 25 28.34 -20.70 -12.25
N THR A 26 28.08 -21.17 -13.48
CA THR A 26 26.74 -21.54 -13.95
C THR A 26 26.34 -22.98 -13.61
N LYS A 27 27.25 -23.81 -13.07
CA LYS A 27 26.98 -25.20 -12.64
C LYS A 27 27.12 -25.48 -11.15
N ILE A 28 27.45 -24.49 -10.34
CA ILE A 28 26.95 -24.50 -8.96
C ILE A 28 25.47 -24.12 -9.11
N LYS A 29 24.60 -25.13 -9.21
CA LYS A 29 23.19 -24.92 -8.90
C LYS A 29 23.21 -24.33 -7.48
N SER A 30 23.01 -23.02 -7.37
CA SER A 30 22.63 -22.42 -6.11
C SER A 30 21.51 -23.31 -5.58
N LYS A 31 21.64 -23.72 -4.31
CA LYS A 31 20.57 -24.44 -3.63
C LYS A 31 19.24 -23.71 -3.96
N PRO A 32 18.18 -24.42 -4.38
CA PRO A 32 16.92 -23.74 -4.68
C PRO A 32 16.55 -22.89 -3.48
N GLN A 33 16.42 -21.58 -3.70
CA GLN A 33 16.18 -20.64 -2.62
C GLN A 33 14.81 -20.95 -2.01
N THR A 34 14.73 -20.97 -0.68
CA THR A 34 13.44 -21.11 -0.01
C THR A 34 12.70 -19.77 0.01
N LEU A 35 11.38 -19.80 0.21
CA LEU A 35 10.60 -18.57 0.38
C LEU A 35 11.09 -17.76 1.60
N ASP A 36 11.53 -18.42 2.68
CA ASP A 36 12.08 -17.76 3.86
C ASP A 36 13.42 -17.06 3.57
N GLU A 37 14.29 -17.68 2.77
CA GLU A 37 15.55 -17.07 2.32
C GLU A 37 15.28 -15.84 1.45
N LEU A 38 14.28 -15.91 0.55
CA LEU A 38 13.86 -14.79 -0.29
C LEU A 38 13.21 -13.67 0.51
N ARG A 39 12.38 -14.00 1.50
CA ARG A 39 11.79 -13.02 2.44
C ARG A 39 12.90 -12.31 3.21
N THR A 40 13.87 -13.04 3.74
CA THR A 40 15.02 -12.45 4.43
C THR A 40 15.79 -11.51 3.51
N LYS A 41 16.10 -11.94 2.27
CA LYS A 41 16.76 -11.09 1.27
C LYS A 41 15.94 -9.84 0.94
N LEU A 42 14.61 -9.95 0.87
CA LEU A 42 13.72 -8.81 0.68
C LEU A 42 13.82 -7.83 1.84
N LEU A 43 13.73 -8.30 3.08
CA LEU A 43 13.79 -7.46 4.29
C LEU A 43 15.18 -6.83 4.50
N GLU A 44 16.25 -7.52 4.13
CA GLU A 44 17.64 -7.04 4.24
C GLU A 44 18.07 -6.11 3.09
N LEU A 45 17.27 -6.00 2.02
CA LEU A 45 17.59 -5.10 0.92
C LEU A 45 17.66 -3.65 1.42
N ARG A 46 18.69 -2.91 1.00
CA ARG A 46 18.91 -1.50 1.34
C ARG A 46 19.03 -0.67 0.08
N PRO A 47 17.90 -0.20 -0.51
CA PRO A 47 17.93 0.75 -1.61
C PRO A 47 18.70 2.02 -1.22
N LYS A 48 19.48 2.57 -2.16
CA LYS A 48 20.21 3.83 -1.94
C LYS A 48 19.30 5.05 -1.99
N GLU A 49 18.21 4.93 -2.75
CA GLU A 49 17.21 5.97 -2.98
C GLU A 49 15.83 5.30 -2.88
N TYR A 50 14.84 6.08 -2.45
CA TYR A 50 13.44 5.65 -2.45
C TYR A 50 12.82 6.10 -3.76
N ILE A 51 12.37 5.15 -4.59
CA ILE A 51 11.75 5.42 -5.88
C ILE A 51 10.30 4.97 -5.81
N GLY A 52 9.39 5.93 -5.81
CA GLY A 52 7.95 5.71 -5.85
C GLY A 52 7.31 6.23 -7.13
N SER A 53 5.99 6.10 -7.21
CA SER A 53 5.14 6.53 -8.34
C SER A 53 4.25 7.74 -8.00
N GLY A 54 4.32 8.19 -6.75
CA GLY A 54 3.53 9.29 -6.21
C GLY A 54 3.99 10.67 -6.70
N PRO A 55 3.24 11.72 -6.34
CA PRO A 55 3.52 13.07 -6.80
C PRO A 55 4.71 13.77 -6.16
N PHE A 56 5.32 13.22 -5.11
CA PHE A 56 6.49 13.83 -4.46
C PHE A 56 7.66 12.84 -4.33
N LYS A 57 8.88 13.35 -4.41
CA LYS A 57 10.13 12.61 -4.23
C LYS A 57 10.77 12.96 -2.90
N VAL A 58 11.47 12.01 -2.30
CA VAL A 58 12.27 12.25 -1.10
C VAL A 58 13.50 13.10 -1.43
N VAL A 59 13.68 14.21 -0.72
CA VAL A 59 14.89 15.06 -0.81
C VAL A 59 15.84 14.76 0.33
N SER A 60 15.34 14.73 1.56
CA SER A 60 16.14 14.44 2.75
C SER A 60 15.29 13.87 3.88
N ILE A 61 15.90 13.02 4.69
CA ILE A 61 15.32 12.48 5.93
C ILE A 61 16.31 12.72 7.06
N THR A 62 15.82 13.27 8.17
CA THR A 62 16.54 13.48 9.42
C THR A 62 15.68 12.99 10.58
N GLU A 63 16.22 12.92 11.81
CA GLU A 63 15.47 12.52 13.00
C GLU A 63 14.28 13.45 13.35
N GLY A 64 14.23 14.68 12.83
CA GLY A 64 13.15 15.63 13.12
C GLY A 64 12.30 16.03 11.91
N GLU A 65 12.74 15.71 10.69
CA GLU A 65 12.11 16.23 9.47
C GLU A 65 12.33 15.32 8.26
N ILE A 66 11.28 15.16 7.45
CA ILE A 66 11.34 14.69 6.06
C ILE A 66 11.01 15.86 5.13
N LEU A 67 11.86 16.07 4.13
CA LEU A 67 11.62 17.03 3.06
C LEU A 67 11.33 16.29 1.75
N LEU A 68 10.23 16.65 1.12
CA LEU A 68 9.81 16.14 -0.18
C LEU A 68 9.72 17.28 -1.20
N GLU A 69 9.97 16.96 -2.47
CA GLU A 69 9.79 17.89 -3.61
C GLU A 69 8.80 17.32 -4.63
N LYS A 70 8.04 18.20 -5.28
CA LYS A 70 7.07 17.82 -6.30
C LYS A 70 7.77 17.13 -7.48
N PHE A 71 7.19 16.02 -7.94
CA PHE A 71 7.63 15.31 -9.14
C PHE A 71 6.90 15.87 -10.36
N GLU A 72 7.55 16.75 -11.12
CA GLU A 72 6.94 17.44 -12.27
C GLU A 72 6.45 16.50 -13.39
N ASP A 73 7.05 15.32 -13.49
CA ASP A 73 6.69 14.28 -14.46
C ASP A 73 5.50 13.40 -13.98
N SER A 74 4.96 13.69 -12.80
CA SER A 74 3.81 13.00 -12.23
C SER A 74 2.53 13.28 -13.02
N PRO A 75 1.64 12.29 -13.21
CA PRO A 75 0.31 12.52 -13.80
C PRO A 75 -0.54 13.53 -13.04
N TRP A 76 -0.25 13.76 -11.75
CA TRP A 76 -0.97 14.69 -10.87
C TRP A 76 -0.27 16.04 -10.69
N ALA A 77 0.87 16.28 -11.35
CA ALA A 77 1.70 17.48 -11.10
C ALA A 77 0.94 18.80 -11.32
N ASN A 78 0.04 18.85 -12.31
CA ASN A 78 -0.76 20.05 -12.60
C ASN A 78 -1.86 20.33 -11.58
N ASP A 79 -2.33 19.29 -10.87
CA ASP A 79 -3.36 19.42 -9.85
C ASP A 79 -2.75 19.93 -8.53
N ILE A 80 -1.44 19.74 -8.33
CA ILE A 80 -0.73 20.06 -7.10
C ILE A 80 -0.15 21.47 -7.13
N GLN A 81 -0.55 22.28 -6.16
CA GLN A 81 -0.20 23.71 -6.08
C GLN A 81 1.06 24.01 -5.25
N PHE A 82 1.64 23.00 -4.61
CA PHE A 82 2.80 23.12 -3.71
C PHE A 82 4.05 22.49 -4.34
N GLU A 83 5.19 23.13 -4.16
CA GLU A 83 6.48 22.64 -4.71
C GLU A 83 7.20 21.71 -3.74
N LYS A 84 6.95 21.86 -2.44
CA LYS A 84 7.61 21.06 -1.39
C LYS A 84 6.63 20.70 -0.28
N VAL A 85 6.88 19.56 0.35
CA VAL A 85 6.21 19.12 1.57
C VAL A 85 7.27 18.90 2.65
N ARG A 86 7.06 19.51 3.82
CA ARG A 86 7.86 19.29 5.03
C ARG A 86 7.02 18.51 6.03
N ILE A 87 7.54 17.37 6.46
CA ILE A 87 6.91 16.52 7.48
C ILE A 87 7.75 16.63 8.74
N LEU A 88 7.19 17.23 9.79
CA LEU A 88 7.88 17.39 11.08
C LEU A 88 7.52 16.23 12.02
N SER A 89 8.52 15.56 12.60
CA SER A 89 8.28 14.44 13.51
C SER A 89 8.37 14.88 14.96
N PHE A 90 7.33 14.56 15.74
CA PHE A 90 7.30 14.83 17.17
C PHE A 90 7.23 13.52 17.98
N THR A 91 7.76 13.56 19.19
CA THR A 91 7.75 12.43 20.12
C THR A 91 6.67 12.54 21.19
N THR A 92 6.14 13.75 21.44
CA THR A 92 5.04 13.98 22.38
C THR A 92 4.05 15.01 21.85
N ASN A 93 2.79 14.92 22.26
CA ASN A 93 1.74 15.86 21.86
C ASN A 93 2.09 17.33 22.22
N GLU A 94 2.86 17.58 23.28
CA GLU A 94 3.24 18.93 23.69
C GLU A 94 4.19 19.62 22.69
N ILE A 95 5.08 18.86 22.04
CA ILE A 95 5.97 19.40 20.99
C ILE A 95 5.13 19.89 19.82
N ALA A 96 4.20 19.06 19.36
CA ALA A 96 3.29 19.36 18.27
C ALA A 96 2.36 20.55 18.62
N THR A 97 1.85 20.61 19.84
CA THR A 97 1.04 21.74 20.32
C THR A 97 1.85 23.04 20.31
N GLY A 98 3.13 22.98 20.68
CA GLY A 98 4.04 24.12 20.57
C GLY A 98 4.19 24.64 19.13
N TRP A 99 4.25 23.75 18.14
CA TRP A 99 4.29 24.12 16.71
C TRP A 99 2.99 24.76 16.23
N ILE A 100 1.84 24.29 16.70
CA ILE A 100 0.54 24.93 16.41
C ILE A 100 0.53 26.35 16.98
N LEU A 101 0.89 26.51 18.26
CA LEU A 101 0.87 27.82 18.93
C LEU A 101 1.83 28.84 18.32
N GLN A 102 2.89 28.37 17.64
CA GLN A 102 3.89 29.18 16.95
C GLN A 102 3.63 29.30 15.43
N ASP A 103 2.51 28.80 14.91
CA ASP A 103 2.15 28.81 13.49
C ASP A 103 3.21 28.15 12.57
N VAL A 104 3.89 27.12 13.08
CA VAL A 104 4.96 26.41 12.35
C VAL A 104 4.40 25.47 11.28
N VAL A 105 3.24 24.87 11.53
CA VAL A 105 2.59 23.90 10.62
C VAL A 105 1.32 24.47 9.99
N ASP A 106 1.00 23.99 8.79
CA ASP A 106 -0.18 24.39 8.02
C ASP A 106 -1.41 23.53 8.36
N ILE A 107 -1.19 22.28 8.78
CA ILE A 107 -2.21 21.38 9.32
C ILE A 107 -1.60 20.52 10.42
N SER A 108 -2.43 20.13 11.38
CA SER A 108 -2.07 19.13 12.36
C SER A 108 -3.22 18.18 12.69
N GLN A 109 -2.87 16.91 12.88
CA GLN A 109 -3.77 15.83 13.26
C GLN A 109 -3.30 15.13 14.54
N HIS A 110 -2.62 15.84 15.43
CA HIS A 110 -2.32 15.33 16.75
C HIS A 110 -3.40 15.72 17.75
N TRP A 111 -3.51 14.95 18.83
CA TRP A 111 -4.42 15.30 19.89
C TRP A 111 -3.88 16.49 20.66
N ILE A 112 -4.74 17.48 20.90
CA ILE A 112 -4.35 18.68 21.63
C ILE A 112 -4.78 18.58 23.10
N PRO A 113 -3.88 18.86 24.06
CA PRO A 113 -4.24 19.01 25.46
C PRO A 113 -5.35 20.06 25.67
N PRO A 114 -6.42 19.75 26.43
CA PRO A 114 -7.52 20.70 26.70
C PRO A 114 -7.06 22.11 27.13
N PRO A 115 -6.00 22.29 27.94
CA PRO A 115 -5.51 23.62 28.28
C PRO A 115 -5.12 24.49 27.08
N ALA A 116 -4.64 23.90 25.98
CA ALA A 116 -4.22 24.64 24.79
C ALA A 116 -5.39 25.00 23.86
N TRP A 117 -6.58 24.40 24.03
CA TRP A 117 -7.71 24.62 23.13
C TRP A 117 -8.14 26.07 23.09
N SER A 118 -8.35 26.69 24.26
CA SER A 118 -8.80 28.08 24.35
C SER A 118 -7.81 29.07 23.74
N GLU A 119 -6.51 28.78 23.82
CA GLU A 119 -5.47 29.61 23.20
C GLU A 119 -5.49 29.48 21.67
N ILE A 120 -5.71 28.28 21.15
CA ILE A 120 -5.79 28.02 19.71
C ILE A 120 -7.09 28.59 19.13
N GLU A 121 -8.23 28.40 19.80
CA GLU A 121 -9.52 28.98 19.40
C GLU A 121 -9.49 30.52 19.37
N ALA A 122 -8.66 31.15 20.20
CA ALA A 122 -8.46 32.59 20.19
C ALA A 122 -7.63 33.09 19.00
N LYS A 123 -6.89 32.21 18.30
CA LYS A 123 -6.11 32.58 17.11
C LYS A 123 -7.03 32.62 15.87
N PRO A 124 -7.08 33.73 15.11
CA PRO A 124 -8.01 33.89 14.00
C PRO A 124 -7.68 33.01 12.78
N ASN A 125 -6.45 32.51 12.68
CA ASN A 125 -5.96 31.71 11.57
C ASN A 125 -6.12 30.19 11.79
N TRP A 126 -6.39 29.75 13.02
CA TRP A 126 -6.60 28.33 13.31
C TRP A 126 -8.08 27.98 13.33
N HIS A 127 -8.41 26.88 12.68
CA HIS A 127 -9.76 26.34 12.67
C HIS A 127 -9.74 24.85 12.97
N PHE A 128 -10.66 24.43 13.83
CA PHE A 128 -10.88 23.03 14.15
C PHE A 128 -11.92 22.45 13.19
N ALA A 129 -11.55 21.40 12.46
CA ALA A 129 -12.49 20.55 11.74
C ALA A 129 -12.72 19.27 12.54
N TRP A 130 -13.97 19.06 13.00
CA TRP A 130 -14.31 17.98 13.92
C TRP A 130 -14.98 16.80 13.20
N GLY A 131 -14.22 15.98 12.49
CA GLY A 131 -14.75 14.76 11.89
C GLY A 131 -14.90 13.61 12.90
N SER A 132 -15.82 12.67 12.62
CA SER A 132 -15.73 11.36 13.29
C SER A 132 -14.60 10.58 12.65
N THR A 133 -13.75 9.99 13.49
CA THR A 133 -12.66 9.13 13.02
C THR A 133 -13.03 7.64 13.04
N LEU A 134 -14.26 7.31 13.46
CA LEU A 134 -14.77 5.95 13.66
C LEU A 134 -13.83 5.04 14.46
N ARG A 135 -12.89 5.61 15.21
CA ARG A 135 -11.82 4.93 15.95
C ARG A 135 -11.74 5.51 17.35
N GLY A 136 -10.89 4.94 18.19
CA GLY A 136 -10.55 5.53 19.47
C GLY A 136 -9.69 4.60 20.33
N PRO A 137 -9.46 4.94 21.61
CA PRO A 137 -8.79 4.07 22.55
C PRO A 137 -9.68 2.91 22.97
N ALA A 138 -9.07 1.73 23.06
CA ALA A 138 -9.64 0.52 23.61
C ALA A 138 -8.72 -0.07 24.68
N LEU A 139 -9.32 -0.76 25.65
CA LEU A 139 -8.60 -1.58 26.62
C LEU A 139 -8.52 -3.02 26.11
N TYR A 140 -7.32 -3.40 25.69
CA TYR A 140 -6.97 -4.75 25.25
C TYR A 140 -6.53 -5.61 26.43
N PHE A 141 -6.86 -6.90 26.35
CA PHE A 141 -6.52 -7.89 27.36
C PHE A 141 -5.64 -8.97 26.76
N ASN A 142 -4.65 -9.45 27.51
CA ASN A 142 -3.98 -10.69 27.16
C ASN A 142 -4.83 -11.88 27.61
N HIS A 143 -5.48 -12.49 26.63
CA HIS A 143 -6.39 -13.61 26.82
C HIS A 143 -5.72 -14.88 27.37
N LYS A 144 -4.39 -14.98 27.33
CA LYS A 144 -3.64 -16.11 27.90
C LYS A 144 -3.44 -16.00 29.42
N ILE A 145 -3.75 -14.84 30.00
CA ILE A 145 -3.51 -14.53 31.41
C ILE A 145 -4.80 -14.69 32.20
N TYR A 146 -4.81 -15.60 33.16
CA TYR A 146 -5.90 -15.70 34.14
C TYR A 146 -5.80 -14.55 35.16
N PRO A 147 -6.90 -13.91 35.58
CA PRO A 147 -8.29 -14.14 35.17
C PRO A 147 -8.78 -13.30 33.97
N LEU A 148 -7.91 -12.53 33.28
CA LEU A 148 -8.27 -11.73 32.09
C LEU A 148 -8.79 -12.59 30.92
N SER A 149 -8.46 -13.87 30.91
CA SER A 149 -8.98 -14.88 29.98
C SER A 149 -10.50 -15.10 30.10
N LEU A 150 -11.11 -14.79 31.25
CA LEU A 150 -12.56 -14.97 31.49
C LEU A 150 -13.35 -13.81 30.91
N LYS A 151 -14.37 -14.10 30.10
CA LYS A 151 -15.22 -13.05 29.51
C LYS A 151 -15.96 -12.25 30.58
N GLU A 152 -16.36 -12.91 31.67
CA GLU A 152 -17.08 -12.31 32.79
C GLU A 152 -16.24 -11.23 33.48
N VAL A 153 -14.92 -11.43 33.60
CA VAL A 153 -14.00 -10.41 34.13
C VAL A 153 -13.91 -9.22 33.19
N ARG A 154 -13.83 -9.45 31.87
CA ARG A 154 -13.82 -8.36 30.87
C ARG A 154 -15.14 -7.60 30.81
N GLN A 155 -16.26 -8.30 30.96
CA GLN A 155 -17.59 -7.69 31.11
C GLN A 155 -17.69 -6.85 32.38
N ALA A 156 -17.21 -7.34 33.52
CA ALA A 156 -17.18 -6.59 34.76
C ALA A 156 -16.33 -5.31 34.62
N ILE A 157 -15.17 -5.41 33.96
CA ILE A 157 -14.34 -4.25 33.63
C ILE A 157 -15.11 -3.27 32.74
N ALA A 158 -15.81 -3.73 31.70
CA ALA A 158 -16.59 -2.87 30.81
C ALA A 158 -17.70 -2.08 31.53
N TYR A 159 -18.36 -2.70 32.52
CA TYR A 159 -19.34 -2.03 33.41
C TYR A 159 -18.69 -1.06 34.40
N ALA A 160 -17.43 -1.27 34.78
CA ALA A 160 -16.73 -0.42 35.74
C ALA A 160 -16.23 0.91 35.15
N LEU A 161 -16.31 1.09 33.82
CA LEU A 161 -15.83 2.30 33.16
C LEU A 161 -16.92 3.36 33.02
N ASP A 162 -16.73 4.48 33.73
CA ASP A 162 -17.41 5.75 33.49
C ASP A 162 -16.77 6.44 32.27
N ARG A 163 -17.36 6.16 31.10
CA ARG A 163 -16.88 6.69 29.81
C ARG A 163 -17.07 8.20 29.72
N GLU A 164 -18.10 8.77 30.36
CA GLU A 164 -18.34 10.21 30.32
C GLU A 164 -17.24 10.96 31.09
N ALA A 165 -16.85 10.45 32.27
CA ALA A 165 -15.71 10.99 33.02
C ALA A 165 -14.39 10.90 32.22
N ILE A 166 -14.17 9.78 31.50
CA ILE A 166 -13.01 9.63 30.63
C ILE A 166 -13.04 10.65 29.47
N ILE A 167 -14.20 10.87 28.84
CA ILE A 167 -14.37 11.84 27.75
C ILE A 167 -14.02 13.25 28.22
N GLU A 168 -14.55 13.67 29.38
CA GLU A 168 -14.34 15.02 29.92
C GLU A 168 -12.85 15.31 30.14
N ILE A 169 -12.09 14.33 30.61
CA ILE A 169 -10.67 14.48 30.96
C ILE A 169 -9.77 14.34 29.73
N ALA A 170 -9.99 13.30 28.91
CA ALA A 170 -8.99 12.85 27.94
C ALA A 170 -9.37 13.11 26.49
N SER A 171 -10.65 13.30 26.14
CA SER A 171 -11.06 13.49 24.75
C SER A 171 -12.40 14.23 24.66
N PRO A 172 -12.43 15.54 25.00
CA PRO A 172 -13.69 16.26 24.92
C PRO A 172 -14.20 16.26 23.47
N LYS A 173 -15.53 16.16 23.28
CA LYS A 173 -16.23 15.90 22.00
C LYS A 173 -16.21 14.46 21.46
N ALA A 174 -15.50 13.53 22.11
CA ALA A 174 -15.67 12.11 21.82
C ALA A 174 -17.09 11.62 22.19
N SER A 175 -17.45 10.43 21.72
CA SER A 175 -18.72 9.77 22.04
C SER A 175 -18.47 8.48 22.82
N PRO A 176 -19.30 8.16 23.83
CA PRO A 176 -19.14 6.91 24.58
C PRO A 176 -19.48 5.71 23.71
N THR A 177 -18.82 4.57 23.97
CA THR A 177 -19.11 3.30 23.28
C THR A 177 -19.53 2.17 24.24
N PRO A 178 -20.77 2.20 24.77
CA PRO A 178 -21.29 1.19 25.71
C PRO A 178 -21.69 -0.15 25.08
N LEU A 179 -21.91 -0.25 23.76
CA LEU A 179 -22.31 -1.48 23.08
C LEU A 179 -21.14 -2.42 22.80
N ASN A 180 -19.91 -1.93 22.68
CA ASN A 180 -18.74 -2.78 22.44
C ASN A 180 -18.95 -3.81 21.31
N ILE A 181 -19.28 -3.35 20.11
CA ILE A 181 -19.68 -4.19 18.97
C ILE A 181 -18.53 -4.48 17.99
N GLY A 182 -17.30 -4.09 18.34
CA GLY A 182 -16.14 -4.28 17.46
C GLY A 182 -16.10 -3.29 16.29
N PHE A 183 -16.93 -2.25 16.30
CA PHE A 183 -16.83 -1.10 15.39
C PHE A 183 -17.56 0.09 15.99
N ALA A 184 -17.53 1.23 15.30
CA ALA A 184 -18.06 2.49 15.82
C ALA A 184 -19.58 2.45 15.95
N GLU A 185 -20.08 2.88 17.11
CA GLU A 185 -21.51 2.86 17.41
C GLU A 185 -22.27 3.89 16.58
N SER A 186 -21.60 4.97 16.15
CA SER A 186 -22.16 5.98 15.24
C SER A 186 -22.64 5.41 13.90
N ILE A 187 -22.09 4.26 13.46
CA ILE A 187 -22.51 3.57 12.23
C ILE A 187 -23.29 2.27 12.50
N ALA A 188 -23.64 1.97 13.76
CA ALA A 188 -24.31 0.72 14.13
C ALA A 188 -25.63 0.51 13.38
N SER A 189 -26.46 1.55 13.24
CA SER A 189 -27.75 1.47 12.53
C SER A 189 -27.62 1.25 11.01
N GLN A 190 -26.45 1.51 10.43
CA GLN A 190 -26.19 1.26 9.01
C GLN A 190 -25.89 -0.21 8.72
N TRP A 191 -25.39 -0.93 9.73
CA TRP A 191 -24.91 -2.31 9.61
C TRP A 191 -25.76 -3.34 10.35
N LEU A 192 -26.45 -2.93 11.42
CA LEU A 192 -27.22 -3.80 12.30
C LEU A 192 -28.72 -3.58 12.14
N THR A 193 -29.48 -4.66 12.19
CA THR A 193 -30.95 -4.60 12.21
C THR A 193 -31.45 -4.10 13.57
N GLU A 194 -32.66 -3.54 13.60
CA GLU A 194 -33.32 -3.16 14.86
C GLU A 194 -33.45 -4.34 15.83
N GLU A 195 -33.72 -5.53 15.32
CA GLU A 195 -33.77 -6.76 16.11
C GLU A 195 -32.42 -7.04 16.78
N THR A 196 -31.31 -6.94 16.06
CA THR A 196 -29.97 -7.14 16.61
C THR A 196 -29.66 -6.09 17.66
N LEU A 197 -29.90 -4.81 17.35
CA LEU A 197 -29.67 -3.70 18.29
C LEU A 197 -30.43 -3.91 19.61
N SER A 198 -31.66 -4.42 19.55
CA SER A 198 -32.48 -4.70 20.74
C SER A 198 -31.94 -5.83 21.64
N LYS A 199 -31.07 -6.69 21.10
CA LYS A 199 -30.49 -7.84 21.79
C LYS A 199 -29.08 -7.57 22.34
N LEU A 200 -28.48 -6.42 22.02
CA LEU A 200 -27.14 -6.08 22.50
C LEU A 200 -27.19 -5.67 23.97
N THR A 201 -26.23 -6.17 24.75
CA THR A 201 -25.97 -5.69 26.10
C THR A 201 -25.38 -4.29 26.02
N ARG A 202 -25.90 -3.36 26.81
CA ARG A 202 -25.29 -2.06 27.04
C ARG A 202 -24.44 -2.12 28.31
N TYR A 203 -23.13 -1.91 28.17
CA TYR A 203 -22.20 -1.79 29.28
C TYR A 203 -22.20 -0.35 29.84
N ASP A 204 -23.38 0.14 30.22
CA ASP A 204 -23.53 1.44 30.87
C ASP A 204 -22.85 1.39 32.27
N TYR A 205 -22.26 2.50 32.72
CA TYR A 205 -21.47 2.54 33.97
C TYR A 205 -22.28 2.01 35.17
N ASN A 206 -21.79 0.92 35.79
CA ASN A 206 -22.48 0.22 36.86
C ASN A 206 -21.50 -0.61 37.71
N VAL A 207 -20.96 0.02 38.75
CA VAL A 207 -19.98 -0.59 39.67
C VAL A 207 -20.60 -1.74 40.47
N GLU A 208 -21.88 -1.67 40.82
CA GLU A 208 -22.59 -2.73 41.53
C GLU A 208 -22.68 -4.00 40.68
N LYS A 209 -23.06 -3.87 39.40
CA LYS A 209 -23.12 -4.99 38.46
C LYS A 209 -21.74 -5.59 38.22
N ALA A 210 -20.72 -4.75 38.07
CA ALA A 210 -19.34 -5.20 37.94
C ALA A 210 -18.88 -6.00 39.16
N ASN A 211 -19.15 -5.52 40.38
CA ASN A 211 -18.85 -6.26 41.61
C ASN A 211 -19.63 -7.57 41.70
N GLN A 212 -20.92 -7.57 41.36
CA GLN A 212 -21.75 -8.78 41.37
C GLN A 212 -21.17 -9.86 40.46
N ILE A 213 -20.74 -9.51 39.25
CA ILE A 213 -20.13 -10.48 38.31
C ILE A 213 -18.87 -11.10 38.92
N LEU A 214 -18.01 -10.28 39.54
CA LEU A 214 -16.78 -10.78 40.18
C LEU A 214 -17.07 -11.62 41.44
N ASP A 215 -18.10 -11.27 42.20
CA ASP A 215 -18.56 -12.03 43.37
C ASP A 215 -19.12 -13.40 42.94
N ASP A 216 -19.87 -13.46 41.83
CA ASP A 216 -20.42 -14.71 41.26
C ASP A 216 -19.31 -15.67 40.79
N LEU A 217 -18.16 -15.14 40.38
CA LEU A 217 -16.95 -15.92 40.07
C LEU A 217 -16.21 -16.38 41.34
N GLY A 218 -16.68 -15.99 42.53
CA GLY A 218 -16.08 -16.31 43.81
C GLY A 218 -14.85 -15.47 44.16
N PHE A 219 -14.65 -14.33 43.50
CA PHE A 219 -13.49 -13.47 43.77
C PHE A 219 -13.77 -12.65 45.02
N LYS A 220 -12.86 -12.65 45.99
CA LYS A 220 -13.07 -11.99 47.29
C LYS A 220 -12.11 -10.82 47.47
N LYS A 221 -12.60 -9.67 47.92
CA LYS A 221 -11.74 -8.54 48.31
C LYS A 221 -10.91 -8.96 49.53
N GLY A 222 -9.58 -8.83 49.43
CA GLY A 222 -8.66 -8.95 50.57
C GLY A 222 -8.69 -7.71 51.46
N ASP A 223 -7.91 -7.74 52.53
CA ASP A 223 -7.82 -6.64 53.50
C ASP A 223 -7.26 -5.34 52.89
N ASP A 224 -6.54 -5.44 51.78
CA ASP A 224 -6.03 -4.33 50.99
C ASP A 224 -7.03 -3.82 49.93
N GLY A 225 -8.25 -4.35 49.92
CA GLY A 225 -9.31 -4.01 48.97
C GLY A 225 -9.15 -4.67 47.60
N ILE A 226 -8.07 -5.41 47.35
CA ILE A 226 -7.78 -6.04 46.06
C ILE A 226 -8.40 -7.44 46.05
N ARG A 227 -9.07 -7.79 44.96
CA ARG A 227 -9.71 -9.10 44.81
C ARG A 227 -8.69 -10.21 44.64
N VAL A 228 -9.01 -11.35 45.24
CA VAL A 228 -8.30 -12.62 45.11
C VAL A 228 -9.28 -13.65 44.56
N THR A 229 -8.89 -14.32 43.49
CA THR A 229 -9.66 -15.40 42.86
C THR A 229 -9.66 -16.67 43.73
N PRO A 230 -10.53 -17.66 43.45
CA PRO A 230 -10.54 -18.94 44.16
C PRO A 230 -9.21 -19.72 44.13
N ASN A 231 -8.38 -19.51 43.09
CA ASN A 231 -7.05 -20.14 43.00
C ASN A 231 -5.92 -19.32 43.64
N GLY A 232 -6.24 -18.22 44.34
CA GLY A 232 -5.27 -17.37 45.03
C GLY A 232 -4.60 -16.30 44.15
N THR A 233 -5.01 -16.15 42.89
CA THR A 233 -4.50 -15.08 42.02
C THR A 233 -5.08 -13.74 42.47
N LYS A 234 -4.20 -12.78 42.72
CA LYS A 234 -4.59 -11.41 43.06
C LYS A 234 -4.81 -10.59 41.80
N LEU A 235 -5.86 -9.77 41.76
CA LEU A 235 -6.18 -8.91 40.61
C LEU A 235 -5.33 -7.65 40.62
N GLU A 236 -4.04 -7.81 40.29
CA GLU A 236 -3.08 -6.72 40.06
C GLU A 236 -2.51 -6.81 38.63
N PHE A 237 -2.60 -5.73 37.85
CA PHE A 237 -2.20 -5.71 36.45
C PHE A 237 -1.42 -4.45 36.05
N GLU A 238 -0.54 -4.58 35.06
CA GLU A 238 0.10 -3.49 34.33
C GLU A 238 -0.66 -3.20 33.03
N ILE A 239 -0.96 -1.93 32.78
CA ILE A 239 -1.49 -1.39 31.53
C ILE A 239 -0.32 -0.73 30.78
N ILE A 240 0.04 -1.28 29.62
CA ILE A 240 1.00 -0.61 28.74
C ILE A 240 0.29 0.38 27.82
N VAL A 241 0.95 1.48 27.50
CA VAL A 241 0.45 2.52 26.58
C VAL A 241 1.62 3.20 25.87
N VAL A 242 1.40 3.76 24.68
CA VAL A 242 2.45 4.44 23.91
C VAL A 242 2.90 5.72 24.64
N TYR A 243 4.21 5.88 24.80
CA TYR A 243 4.82 7.09 25.33
C TYR A 243 4.55 8.30 24.43
N GLY A 244 4.21 9.44 25.02
CA GLY A 244 3.97 10.70 24.31
C GLY A 244 2.56 10.89 23.77
N TRP A 245 1.72 9.85 23.75
CA TRP A 245 0.29 9.92 23.40
C TRP A 245 -0.51 10.29 24.66
N SER A 246 -0.42 11.56 25.06
CA SER A 246 -0.94 12.05 26.35
C SER A 246 -2.43 11.76 26.57
N ASP A 247 -3.25 11.76 25.53
CA ASP A 247 -4.66 11.37 25.59
C ASP A 247 -4.85 9.88 25.93
N PHE A 248 -4.10 8.99 25.28
CA PHE A 248 -4.13 7.57 25.59
C PHE A 248 -3.55 7.28 26.98
N VAL A 249 -2.54 8.03 27.41
CA VAL A 249 -1.99 7.94 28.78
C VAL A 249 -3.04 8.35 29.81
N LEU A 250 -3.74 9.47 29.61
CA LEU A 250 -4.83 9.91 30.48
C LEU A 250 -5.98 8.89 30.53
N VAL A 251 -6.34 8.30 29.39
CA VAL A 251 -7.33 7.19 29.35
C VAL A 251 -6.85 6.00 30.16
N ALA A 252 -5.57 5.61 30.03
CA ALA A 252 -5.00 4.50 30.80
C ALA A 252 -5.02 4.76 32.31
N GLU A 253 -4.70 5.99 32.74
CA GLU A 253 -4.74 6.40 34.14
C GLU A 253 -6.16 6.40 34.69
N GLN A 254 -7.13 6.94 33.95
CA GLN A 254 -8.55 6.93 34.34
C GLN A 254 -9.12 5.51 34.42
N VAL A 255 -8.79 4.65 33.45
CA VAL A 255 -9.15 3.22 33.53
C VAL A 255 -8.53 2.60 34.78
N ALA A 256 -7.24 2.83 35.04
CA ALA A 256 -6.58 2.24 36.20
C ALA A 256 -7.19 2.69 37.54
N GLU A 257 -7.57 3.97 37.65
CA GLU A 257 -8.26 4.54 38.80
C GLU A 257 -9.65 3.91 39.01
N GLN A 258 -10.48 3.86 37.96
CA GLN A 258 -11.85 3.35 38.05
C GLN A 258 -11.91 1.84 38.35
N LEU A 259 -10.92 1.07 37.90
CA LEU A 259 -10.79 -0.35 38.23
C LEU A 259 -10.62 -0.62 39.74
N ALA A 260 -10.09 0.33 40.50
CA ALA A 260 -9.94 0.19 41.95
C ALA A 260 -11.31 0.04 42.66
N ALA A 261 -12.38 0.64 42.13
CA ALA A 261 -13.72 0.57 42.71
C ALA A 261 -14.27 -0.87 42.75
N ILE A 262 -13.85 -1.71 41.81
CA ILE A 262 -14.23 -3.12 41.72
C ILE A 262 -13.17 -4.05 42.33
N GLY A 263 -12.14 -3.50 42.98
CA GLY A 263 -11.07 -4.24 43.63
C GLY A 263 -10.02 -4.81 42.67
N ILE A 264 -9.82 -4.16 41.52
CA ILE A 264 -8.74 -4.47 40.58
C ILE A 264 -7.70 -3.36 40.68
N LYS A 265 -6.46 -3.71 41.04
CA LYS A 265 -5.36 -2.75 41.05
C LYS A 265 -4.70 -2.74 39.69
N ALA A 266 -4.59 -1.56 39.07
CA ALA A 266 -3.86 -1.39 37.82
C ALA A 266 -2.78 -0.31 37.95
N THR A 267 -1.69 -0.49 37.21
CA THR A 267 -0.59 0.50 37.09
C THR A 267 -0.35 0.79 35.62
N VAL A 268 0.06 2.02 35.28
CA VAL A 268 0.29 2.44 33.89
C VAL A 268 1.79 2.49 33.61
N LYS A 269 2.19 1.92 32.47
CA LYS A 269 3.58 1.96 31.97
C LYS A 269 3.61 2.47 30.54
N THR A 270 4.34 3.55 30.32
CA THR A 270 4.55 4.12 28.98
C THR A 270 5.72 3.43 28.26
N ILE A 271 5.55 3.13 26.97
CA ILE A 271 6.54 2.47 26.13
C ILE A 271 6.75 3.28 24.85
N GLU A 272 7.98 3.56 24.45
CA GLU A 272 8.27 4.25 23.19
C GLU A 272 7.73 3.46 21.98
N SER A 273 7.17 4.19 21.00
CA SER A 273 6.42 3.63 19.86
C SER A 273 7.13 2.47 19.13
N PRO A 274 8.45 2.54 18.80
CA PRO A 274 9.12 1.43 18.10
C PRO A 274 9.13 0.13 18.90
N TYR A 275 9.22 0.20 20.23
CA TYR A 275 9.18 -0.98 21.09
C TYR A 275 7.75 -1.42 21.37
N PHE A 276 6.81 -0.48 21.54
CA PHE A 276 5.41 -0.80 21.73
C PHE A 276 4.89 -1.66 20.57
N HIS A 277 5.12 -1.22 19.33
CA HIS A 277 4.73 -1.89 18.08
C HIS A 277 5.72 -2.97 17.65
N SER A 278 6.17 -3.82 18.58
CA SER A 278 7.07 -4.93 18.27
C SER A 278 6.64 -6.21 18.98
N ASP A 279 7.25 -7.33 18.58
CA ASP A 279 7.12 -8.62 19.24
C ASP A 279 7.58 -8.58 20.70
N GLN A 280 8.32 -7.54 21.12
CA GLN A 280 8.69 -7.36 22.52
C GLN A 280 7.49 -7.01 23.41
N TYR A 281 6.47 -6.33 22.88
CA TYR A 281 5.32 -5.84 23.64
C TYR A 281 4.00 -6.16 22.95
N TYR A 282 3.40 -5.21 22.21
CA TYR A 282 2.02 -5.30 21.74
C TYR A 282 1.82 -6.45 20.75
N PHE A 283 2.58 -6.48 19.64
CA PHE A 283 2.46 -7.53 18.62
C PHE A 283 2.91 -8.91 19.12
N GLY A 284 3.78 -8.96 20.13
CA GLY A 284 4.16 -10.23 20.76
C GLY A 284 3.13 -10.77 21.75
N GLY A 285 2.14 -9.95 22.14
CA GLY A 285 1.26 -10.29 23.25
C GLY A 285 1.95 -10.30 24.62
N ASN A 286 3.07 -9.58 24.76
CA ASN A 286 3.90 -9.54 25.96
C ASN A 286 3.45 -8.42 26.91
N TYR A 287 2.17 -8.43 27.28
CA TYR A 287 1.54 -7.48 28.18
C TYR A 287 0.40 -8.14 28.98
N GLN A 288 -0.10 -7.50 30.03
CA GLN A 288 -1.31 -7.96 30.76
C GLN A 288 -2.55 -7.26 30.21
N MET A 289 -2.54 -5.93 30.25
CA MET A 289 -3.50 -5.07 29.58
C MET A 289 -2.76 -4.02 28.74
N ALA A 290 -3.41 -3.50 27.71
CA ALA A 290 -2.87 -2.42 26.89
C ALA A 290 -3.96 -1.42 26.53
N ILE A 291 -3.63 -0.13 26.54
CA ILE A 291 -4.45 0.90 25.90
C ILE A 291 -3.86 1.16 24.52
N TYR A 292 -4.67 0.91 23.49
CA TYR A 292 -4.28 1.12 22.10
C TYR A 292 -5.49 1.47 21.24
N GLY A 293 -5.25 1.86 19.99
CA GLY A 293 -6.31 2.25 19.06
C GLY A 293 -7.10 1.07 18.54
N TRP A 294 -8.43 1.14 18.57
CA TRP A 294 -9.31 0.32 17.75
C TRP A 294 -9.71 1.09 16.49
N TRP A 295 -9.65 0.44 15.32
CA TRP A 295 -9.97 1.07 14.03
C TRP A 295 -10.76 0.11 13.15
N PRO A 296 -12.07 0.32 12.96
CA PRO A 296 -12.87 -0.56 12.15
C PRO A 296 -13.03 -0.14 10.68
N GLY A 297 -12.68 1.11 10.36
CA GLY A 297 -13.10 1.76 9.12
C GLY A 297 -14.63 1.88 9.01
N TRP A 298 -15.11 2.26 7.83
CA TRP A 298 -16.55 2.36 7.55
C TRP A 298 -17.23 1.01 7.28
N ASN A 299 -16.43 0.00 6.95
CA ASN A 299 -16.87 -1.36 6.76
C ASN A 299 -16.36 -2.25 7.90
N PRO A 300 -17.21 -2.61 8.87
CA PRO A 300 -16.85 -3.44 10.02
C PRO A 300 -16.21 -4.77 9.65
N LEU A 301 -16.41 -5.28 8.42
CA LEU A 301 -15.75 -6.49 7.95
C LEU A 301 -14.23 -6.36 7.91
N VAL A 302 -13.71 -5.18 7.56
CA VAL A 302 -12.26 -4.92 7.55
C VAL A 302 -11.73 -5.14 8.96
N HIS A 303 -12.41 -4.60 9.96
CA HIS A 303 -12.07 -4.82 11.36
C HIS A 303 -12.10 -6.30 11.75
N TYR A 304 -13.21 -6.99 11.48
CA TYR A 304 -13.34 -8.38 11.91
C TYR A 304 -12.31 -9.28 11.24
N ILE A 305 -11.89 -8.96 10.02
CA ILE A 305 -10.84 -9.71 9.32
C ILE A 305 -9.47 -9.39 9.89
N ASP A 306 -9.18 -8.11 10.10
CA ASP A 306 -7.95 -7.69 10.74
C ASP A 306 -7.78 -8.42 12.08
N LYS A 307 -8.84 -8.43 12.90
CA LYS A 307 -8.82 -9.02 14.24
C LYS A 307 -9.03 -10.54 14.31
N VAL A 308 -9.67 -11.19 13.35
CA VAL A 308 -9.89 -12.64 13.43
C VAL A 308 -8.92 -13.42 12.55
N ILE A 309 -8.43 -12.82 11.47
CA ILE A 309 -7.70 -13.52 10.40
C ILE A 309 -6.29 -12.96 10.19
N ALA A 310 -6.12 -11.64 10.11
CA ALA A 310 -4.86 -11.05 9.66
C ALA A 310 -3.82 -10.90 10.79
N MET A 311 -4.27 -10.54 12.00
CA MET A 311 -3.40 -10.46 13.17
C MET A 311 -3.42 -11.80 13.93
N GLU A 312 -2.43 -12.66 13.67
CA GLU A 312 -2.13 -13.89 14.45
C GLU A 312 -1.44 -13.58 15.80
N ASP A 313 -1.68 -12.42 16.41
CA ASP A 313 -1.08 -12.06 17.70
C ASP A 313 -2.08 -12.19 18.87
N ALA A 314 -1.56 -12.13 20.10
CA ALA A 314 -2.34 -12.39 21.32
C ALA A 314 -3.44 -11.34 21.62
N THR A 315 -3.69 -10.40 20.70
CA THR A 315 -4.46 -9.18 20.97
C THR A 315 -5.90 -9.22 20.44
N THR A 316 -6.25 -10.13 19.52
CA THR A 316 -7.38 -9.89 18.61
C THR A 316 -8.55 -10.88 18.72
N PHE A 317 -8.32 -12.19 18.81
CA PHE A 317 -9.26 -13.19 19.33
C PHE A 317 -8.49 -14.51 19.49
N PRO A 318 -8.22 -15.03 20.70
CA PRO A 318 -7.39 -16.21 20.87
C PRO A 318 -7.97 -17.42 20.10
N HIS A 319 -7.11 -18.23 19.49
CA HIS A 319 -7.51 -19.44 18.74
C HIS A 319 -8.44 -20.39 19.53
N TYR A 320 -8.39 -20.42 20.87
CA TYR A 320 -9.31 -21.24 21.66
C TYR A 320 -10.75 -20.70 21.72
N MET A 321 -10.97 -19.43 21.38
CA MET A 321 -12.30 -18.84 21.18
C MET A 321 -12.74 -18.87 19.72
N GLU A 322 -12.08 -19.65 18.85
CA GLU A 322 -12.50 -19.81 17.44
C GLU A 322 -13.94 -20.30 17.34
N VAL A 323 -14.37 -21.16 18.28
CA VAL A 323 -15.76 -21.60 18.40
C VAL A 323 -16.40 -20.99 19.64
N VAL A 324 -17.43 -20.16 19.43
CA VAL A 324 -18.21 -19.52 20.49
C VAL A 324 -19.66 -19.97 20.47
N GLU A 325 -20.33 -19.85 21.61
CA GLU A 325 -21.76 -20.08 21.74
C GLU A 325 -22.52 -18.76 21.90
N LEU A 326 -23.59 -18.58 21.13
CA LEU A 326 -24.53 -17.46 21.19
C LEU A 326 -25.95 -18.02 20.99
N ASP A 327 -26.89 -17.68 21.88
CA ASP A 327 -28.28 -18.17 21.89
C ASP A 327 -28.39 -19.72 21.79
N GLY A 328 -27.49 -20.45 22.45
CA GLY A 328 -27.47 -21.92 22.41
C GLY A 328 -26.97 -22.52 21.09
N LYS A 329 -26.44 -21.71 20.17
CA LYS A 329 -25.84 -22.14 18.90
C LYS A 329 -24.34 -21.88 18.89
N LYS A 330 -23.59 -22.84 18.37
CA LYS A 330 -22.14 -22.72 18.17
C LYS A 330 -21.81 -22.08 16.83
N TYR A 331 -20.84 -21.18 16.84
CA TYR A 331 -20.33 -20.45 15.68
C TYR A 331 -18.81 -20.58 15.62
N ASN A 332 -18.26 -21.00 14.48
CA ASN A 332 -16.86 -20.78 14.18
C ASN A 332 -16.71 -19.34 13.65
N ILE A 333 -15.98 -18.50 14.38
CA ILE A 333 -15.84 -17.06 14.08
C ILE A 333 -15.04 -16.86 12.81
N THR A 334 -13.94 -17.61 12.62
CA THR A 334 -13.13 -17.56 11.40
C THR A 334 -14.01 -17.85 10.18
N GLU A 335 -14.79 -18.93 10.20
CA GLU A 335 -15.75 -19.23 9.14
C GLU A 335 -16.80 -18.14 8.94
N LEU A 336 -17.28 -17.54 10.03
CA LEU A 336 -18.31 -16.51 9.98
C LEU A 336 -17.79 -15.25 9.29
N VAL A 337 -16.60 -14.80 9.65
CA VAL A 337 -15.91 -13.67 9.02
C VAL A 337 -15.62 -13.98 7.54
N LEU A 338 -15.16 -15.20 7.27
CA LEU A 338 -14.91 -15.69 5.92
C LEU A 338 -16.17 -15.69 5.04
N LYS A 339 -17.31 -16.12 5.57
CA LYS A 339 -18.62 -16.06 4.90
C LYS A 339 -19.10 -14.62 4.74
N ALA A 340 -18.88 -13.78 5.74
CA ALA A 340 -19.22 -12.36 5.70
C ALA A 340 -18.53 -11.63 4.56
N SER A 341 -17.30 -12.04 4.22
CA SER A 341 -16.51 -11.48 3.14
C SER A 341 -16.78 -12.09 1.75
N GLU A 342 -17.61 -13.12 1.63
CA GLU A 342 -17.75 -13.90 0.39
C GLU A 342 -18.56 -13.19 -0.71
N GLY A 343 -18.07 -13.25 -1.95
CA GLY A 343 -18.72 -12.63 -3.10
C GLY A 343 -18.67 -11.09 -3.05
N PHE A 344 -19.50 -10.42 -3.85
CA PHE A 344 -19.50 -8.96 -4.00
C PHE A 344 -20.79 -8.27 -3.49
N ASP A 345 -21.60 -8.97 -2.70
CA ASP A 345 -22.95 -8.53 -2.27
C ASP A 345 -22.95 -8.02 -0.82
N PHE A 346 -22.92 -6.69 -0.65
CA PHE A 346 -22.82 -6.03 0.67
C PHE A 346 -24.00 -6.34 1.60
N GLU A 347 -25.21 -6.58 1.06
CA GLU A 347 -26.38 -6.90 1.88
C GLU A 347 -26.27 -8.30 2.49
N LYS A 348 -25.65 -9.25 1.77
CA LYS A 348 -25.31 -10.55 2.34
C LYS A 348 -24.23 -10.49 3.41
N SER A 349 -23.36 -9.49 3.40
CA SER A 349 -22.38 -9.32 4.47
C SER A 349 -23.04 -8.86 5.77
N LYS A 350 -24.06 -7.98 5.70
CA LYS A 350 -24.75 -7.44 6.87
C LYS A 350 -25.36 -8.53 7.77
N GLN A 351 -25.97 -9.58 7.23
CA GLN A 351 -26.50 -10.69 8.06
C GLN A 351 -25.43 -11.35 8.94
N TYR A 352 -24.19 -11.45 8.48
CA TYR A 352 -23.09 -12.00 9.25
C TYR A 352 -22.51 -10.97 10.24
N VAL A 353 -22.43 -9.70 9.83
CA VAL A 353 -22.06 -8.59 10.72
C VAL A 353 -22.99 -8.51 11.92
N ASN A 354 -24.30 -8.76 11.74
CA ASN A 354 -25.26 -8.82 12.84
C ASN A 354 -24.91 -9.91 13.88
N ILE A 355 -24.43 -11.08 13.44
CA ILE A 355 -24.01 -12.16 14.34
C ILE A 355 -22.67 -11.82 14.99
N LEU A 356 -21.71 -11.32 14.21
CA LEU A 356 -20.38 -10.93 14.68
C LEU A 356 -20.46 -9.84 15.75
N ALA A 357 -21.29 -8.82 15.56
CA ALA A 357 -21.49 -7.75 16.53
C ALA A 357 -22.03 -8.27 17.87
N ARG A 358 -22.96 -9.24 17.85
CA ARG A 358 -23.48 -9.87 19.06
C ARG A 358 -22.44 -10.73 19.76
N ILE A 359 -21.63 -11.48 19.00
CA ILE A 359 -20.50 -12.23 19.55
C ILE A 359 -19.50 -11.27 20.20
N TRP A 360 -19.15 -10.18 19.54
CA TRP A 360 -18.21 -9.19 20.07
C TRP A 360 -18.72 -8.54 21.35
N ASN A 361 -20.00 -8.16 21.37
CA ASN A 361 -20.69 -7.62 22.52
C ASN A 361 -20.71 -8.59 23.69
N GLU A 362 -20.98 -9.88 23.46
CA GLU A 362 -21.04 -10.90 24.51
C GLU A 362 -19.65 -11.26 25.06
N TYR A 363 -18.65 -11.46 24.18
CA TYR A 363 -17.35 -12.00 24.60
C TYR A 363 -16.32 -10.93 24.98
N VAL A 364 -16.57 -9.66 24.63
CA VAL A 364 -15.76 -8.50 25.01
C VAL A 364 -14.26 -8.77 24.79
N PRO A 365 -13.79 -9.03 23.56
CA PRO A 365 -12.38 -9.37 23.31
C PRO A 365 -11.44 -8.24 23.73
N TYR A 366 -11.87 -7.00 23.55
CA TYR A 366 -11.36 -5.80 24.18
C TYR A 366 -12.56 -4.87 24.48
N VAL A 367 -12.33 -3.82 25.25
CA VAL A 367 -13.35 -2.79 25.54
C VAL A 367 -13.10 -1.55 24.68
N ASN A 368 -13.99 -1.26 23.72
CA ASN A 368 -14.11 0.06 23.11
C ASN A 368 -14.47 1.07 24.22
N ILE A 369 -13.59 2.04 24.48
CA ILE A 369 -13.82 3.01 25.57
C ILE A 369 -14.62 4.20 25.05
N ILE A 370 -14.10 4.87 24.03
CA ILE A 370 -14.72 6.02 23.37
C ILE A 370 -14.48 5.97 21.85
N GLU A 371 -15.40 6.57 21.11
CA GLU A 371 -15.21 6.96 19.71
C GLU A 371 -14.68 8.39 19.69
N GLN A 372 -13.43 8.56 19.28
CA GLN A 372 -12.78 9.87 19.21
C GLN A 372 -13.37 10.70 18.08
N ARG A 373 -13.66 11.97 18.40
CA ARG A 373 -13.79 13.02 17.39
C ARG A 373 -12.49 13.78 17.38
N PHE A 374 -11.77 13.63 16.28
CA PHE A 374 -10.41 14.11 16.18
C PHE A 374 -10.43 15.46 15.49
N PRO A 375 -9.80 16.50 16.06
CA PRO A 375 -9.70 17.77 15.37
C PRO A 375 -8.63 17.66 14.29
N ASP A 376 -9.00 17.81 13.02
CA ASP A 376 -8.04 18.27 12.02
C ASP A 376 -7.91 19.79 12.21
N LEU A 377 -6.75 20.24 12.68
CA LEU A 377 -6.50 21.67 12.83
C LEU A 377 -5.87 22.21 11.56
N VAL A 378 -6.53 23.18 10.95
CA VAL A 378 -6.04 23.82 9.74
C VAL A 378 -5.66 25.26 10.00
N ASN A 379 -4.53 25.66 9.41
CA ASN A 379 -4.00 27.00 9.51
C ASN A 379 -4.24 27.76 8.20
N THR A 380 -4.99 28.85 8.28
CA THR A 380 -5.26 29.73 7.14
C THR A 380 -4.19 30.81 6.94
N LEU A 381 -3.14 30.86 7.76
CA LEU A 381 -2.08 31.87 7.63
C LEU A 381 -1.37 31.78 6.28
N ARG A 382 -1.02 30.55 5.85
CA ARG A 382 -0.17 30.25 4.69
C ARG A 382 -0.88 29.49 3.57
N VAL A 383 -2.04 28.90 3.86
CA VAL A 383 -2.80 28.04 2.96
C VAL A 383 -4.24 28.53 2.86
N GLU A 384 -4.80 28.48 1.65
CA GLU A 384 -6.22 28.75 1.40
C GLU A 384 -6.86 27.60 0.60
N GLY A 385 -8.19 27.57 0.53
CA GLY A 385 -8.91 26.52 -0.20
C GLY A 385 -9.11 25.22 0.59
N TRP A 386 -8.95 25.27 1.92
CA TRP A 386 -9.31 24.18 2.83
C TRP A 386 -10.77 23.73 2.62
N PRO A 387 -11.09 22.45 2.86
CA PRO A 387 -12.47 22.00 2.96
C PRO A 387 -13.23 22.78 4.05
N ASP A 388 -14.57 22.76 4.00
CA ASP A 388 -15.36 23.46 5.01
C ASP A 388 -15.18 22.77 6.38
N TRP A 389 -14.41 23.40 7.26
CA TRP A 389 -14.13 22.91 8.61
C TRP A 389 -15.36 22.94 9.53
N ASN A 390 -16.41 23.68 9.15
CA ASN A 390 -17.69 23.65 9.89
C ASN A 390 -18.59 22.49 9.45
N ASN A 391 -18.23 21.79 8.37
CA ASN A 391 -18.94 20.62 7.88
C ASN A 391 -18.17 19.34 8.24
N PRO A 392 -18.46 18.70 9.39
CA PRO A 392 -17.77 17.48 9.80
C PRO A 392 -18.05 16.28 8.89
N ASP A 393 -19.08 16.37 8.04
CA ASP A 393 -19.44 15.35 7.06
C ASP A 393 -18.82 15.60 5.68
N GLU A 394 -17.97 16.62 5.53
CA GLU A 394 -17.23 16.87 4.30
C GLU A 394 -16.33 15.67 3.98
N PRO A 395 -16.52 14.97 2.84
CA PRO A 395 -15.82 13.72 2.52
C PRO A 395 -14.29 13.80 2.64
N MET A 396 -13.72 14.97 2.38
CA MET A 396 -12.28 15.20 2.39
C MET A 396 -11.66 15.12 3.80
N TRP A 397 -12.41 15.43 4.86
CA TRP A 397 -11.91 15.25 6.23
C TRP A 397 -11.68 13.78 6.56
N TYR A 398 -12.50 12.88 6.01
CA TYR A 398 -12.30 11.44 6.20
C TYR A 398 -11.01 10.94 5.52
N GLU A 399 -10.70 11.41 4.31
CA GLU A 399 -9.44 11.07 3.64
C GLU A 399 -8.22 11.56 4.44
N LEU A 400 -8.32 12.77 5.00
CA LEU A 400 -7.30 13.30 5.91
C LEU A 400 -7.16 12.43 7.16
N HIS A 401 -8.24 12.04 7.83
CA HIS A 401 -8.19 11.21 9.04
C HIS A 401 -7.57 9.82 8.84
N GLU A 402 -7.60 9.30 7.61
CA GLU A 402 -6.90 8.08 7.17
C GLU A 402 -5.44 8.33 6.77
N TYR A 403 -4.91 9.52 7.10
CA TYR A 403 -3.55 9.99 6.78
C TYR A 403 -3.25 10.04 5.27
N ARG A 404 -4.27 10.09 4.41
CA ARG A 404 -4.12 10.10 2.94
C ARG A 404 -3.87 11.50 2.40
N PHE A 405 -2.79 12.12 2.88
CA PHE A 405 -2.45 13.49 2.51
C PHE A 405 -2.10 13.66 1.05
N ASP A 406 -1.65 12.62 0.35
CA ASP A 406 -1.42 12.71 -1.10
C ASP A 406 -2.73 12.86 -1.86
N GLU A 407 -3.78 12.13 -1.47
CA GLU A 407 -5.11 12.34 -2.01
C GLU A 407 -5.61 13.75 -1.73
N PHE A 408 -5.39 14.21 -0.50
CA PHE A 408 -5.71 15.57 -0.12
C PHE A 408 -5.00 16.58 -1.03
N MET A 409 -3.71 16.40 -1.31
CA MET A 409 -2.95 17.29 -2.20
C MET A 409 -3.34 17.17 -3.67
N LYS A 410 -3.67 15.96 -4.15
CA LYS A 410 -4.08 15.68 -5.53
C LYS A 410 -5.49 16.22 -5.84
N TYR A 411 -6.39 16.23 -4.85
CA TYR A 411 -7.82 16.33 -5.10
C TYR A 411 -8.56 17.40 -4.32
N SER A 412 -7.93 18.03 -3.33
CA SER A 412 -8.53 19.20 -2.67
C SER A 412 -8.21 20.48 -3.45
N LYS A 413 -8.76 21.60 -2.96
CA LYS A 413 -8.56 22.93 -3.57
C LYS A 413 -7.48 23.74 -2.85
N ILE A 414 -6.70 23.10 -1.98
CA ILE A 414 -5.69 23.80 -1.19
C ILE A 414 -4.61 24.37 -2.08
N ARG A 415 -4.16 25.57 -1.73
CA ARG A 415 -3.09 26.25 -2.45
C ARG A 415 -2.36 27.22 -1.51
N PRO A 416 -1.06 27.47 -1.77
CA PRO A 416 -0.29 28.42 -0.99
C PRO A 416 -0.81 29.84 -1.24
N LYS A 417 -0.86 30.65 -0.18
CA LYS A 417 -1.12 32.08 -0.28
C LYS A 417 0.13 32.80 -0.79
N ALA A 418 -0.03 33.64 -1.82
CA ALA A 418 1.12 34.25 -2.50
C ALA A 418 1.93 35.22 -1.61
N ASP A 419 1.28 35.87 -0.64
CA ASP A 419 1.87 36.85 0.26
C ASP A 419 2.59 36.20 1.46
N THR A 420 2.09 35.08 1.97
CA THR A 420 2.63 34.42 3.17
C THR A 420 3.33 33.08 2.92
N ASN A 421 3.17 32.49 1.74
CA ASN A 421 3.82 31.25 1.32
C ASN A 421 4.35 31.32 -0.13
N PRO A 422 5.25 32.28 -0.44
CA PRO A 422 5.78 32.46 -1.81
C PRO A 422 6.60 31.26 -2.30
N ASP A 423 7.21 30.53 -1.37
CA ASP A 423 8.02 29.32 -1.67
C ASP A 423 7.16 28.06 -1.88
N LYS A 424 5.83 28.18 -1.72
CA LYS A 424 4.86 27.10 -1.94
C LYS A 424 5.20 25.81 -1.19
N VAL A 425 5.53 25.96 0.09
CA VAL A 425 5.89 24.84 0.98
C VAL A 425 4.70 24.52 1.87
N PHE A 426 4.24 23.27 1.82
CA PHE A 426 3.24 22.72 2.73
C PHE A 426 3.94 22.06 3.92
N VAL A 427 3.52 22.35 5.14
CA VAL A 427 4.12 21.84 6.38
C VAL A 427 3.06 21.14 7.21
N PHE A 428 3.30 19.89 7.61
CA PHE A 428 2.46 19.20 8.59
C PHE A 428 3.31 18.34 9.53
N ASP A 429 2.73 17.93 10.65
CA ASP A 429 3.41 17.17 11.69
C ASP A 429 2.93 15.70 11.80
N THR A 430 3.76 14.85 12.41
CA THR A 430 3.46 13.44 12.63
C THR A 430 4.12 12.88 13.89
N SER A 431 3.42 11.98 14.59
CA SER A 431 3.95 11.25 15.75
C SER A 431 4.77 10.01 15.37
N PHE A 432 4.86 9.69 14.08
CA PHE A 432 5.63 8.54 13.61
C PHE A 432 7.12 8.86 13.57
N SER A 433 7.94 7.90 14.04
CA SER A 433 9.39 7.98 13.98
C SER A 433 9.86 8.16 12.53
N VAL A 434 10.80 9.08 12.32
CA VAL A 434 11.43 9.36 11.03
C VAL A 434 12.82 8.73 10.92
N GLY A 435 13.06 7.60 11.60
CA GLY A 435 14.29 6.79 11.49
C GLY A 435 14.03 5.43 10.84
N GLY A 436 14.93 4.95 9.98
CA GLY A 436 14.79 3.63 9.32
C GLY A 436 15.73 3.43 8.11
N HIS A 437 15.31 2.61 7.14
CA HIS A 437 15.98 2.42 5.85
C HIS A 437 14.98 2.40 4.68
N LEU A 438 15.38 2.77 3.45
CA LEU A 438 14.47 3.10 2.33
C LEU A 438 13.77 1.90 1.65
N ASN A 439 13.59 0.79 2.35
CA ASN A 439 12.95 -0.41 1.83
C ASN A 439 11.51 -0.51 2.36
N PRO A 440 10.48 -0.46 1.49
CA PRO A 440 9.09 -0.41 1.90
C PRO A 440 8.51 -1.73 2.39
N TYR A 441 9.26 -2.83 2.31
CA TYR A 441 8.82 -4.17 2.73
C TYR A 441 9.25 -4.53 4.16
N GLU A 442 10.04 -3.70 4.82
CA GLU A 442 10.57 -3.96 6.15
C GLU A 442 9.85 -3.08 7.18
N SER A 443 9.41 -3.70 8.28
CA SER A 443 8.51 -3.10 9.26
C SER A 443 9.17 -2.07 10.19
N THR A 444 10.50 -1.99 10.20
CA THR A 444 11.31 -0.96 10.89
C THR A 444 11.93 0.07 9.93
N GLY A 445 11.59 -0.01 8.63
CA GLY A 445 12.13 0.80 7.55
C GLY A 445 11.54 2.21 7.51
N PHE A 446 12.14 3.11 6.72
CA PHE A 446 11.65 4.45 6.38
C PHE A 446 10.36 4.34 5.58
N VAL A 447 9.29 4.05 6.31
CA VAL A 447 7.95 4.12 5.79
C VAL A 447 7.15 4.76 6.91
N CYS A 448 7.45 6.03 7.21
CA CYS A 448 6.45 6.86 7.84
C CYS A 448 5.20 6.72 6.97
N GLY A 449 4.11 6.16 7.50
CA GLY A 449 2.88 5.95 6.73
C GLY A 449 2.49 7.20 5.95
N ASN A 450 2.73 8.36 6.57
CA ASN A 450 2.50 9.68 5.99
C ASN A 450 3.45 9.99 4.82
N MET A 451 4.77 9.72 4.92
CA MET A 451 5.70 9.91 3.79
C MET A 451 5.33 9.03 2.61
N ARG A 452 5.03 7.75 2.87
CA ARG A 452 4.71 6.79 1.81
C ARG A 452 3.52 7.25 0.98
N ASN A 453 2.52 7.84 1.61
CA ASN A 453 1.35 8.35 0.90
C ASN A 453 1.73 9.41 -0.15
N PHE A 454 2.66 10.33 0.13
CA PHE A 454 3.13 11.30 -0.89
C PHE A 454 4.03 10.70 -1.98
N VAL A 455 4.79 9.67 -1.62
CA VAL A 455 5.87 9.13 -2.46
C VAL A 455 5.41 7.97 -3.34
N ASP A 456 4.43 7.18 -2.88
CA ASP A 456 3.85 6.05 -3.60
C ASP A 456 2.38 6.31 -3.92
N SER A 457 1.97 6.04 -5.16
CA SER A 457 0.55 6.00 -5.51
C SER A 457 -0.07 4.63 -5.24
N ALA A 458 -1.31 4.62 -4.75
CA ALA A 458 -2.15 3.43 -4.73
C ALA A 458 -2.54 3.03 -6.16
N LEU A 459 -3.06 1.82 -6.36
CA LEU A 459 -3.72 1.51 -7.63
C LEU A 459 -5.09 2.22 -7.70
N ALA A 460 -5.89 2.10 -6.65
CA ALA A 460 -7.13 2.86 -6.48
C ALA A 460 -7.41 3.05 -4.99
N ASN A 461 -7.98 4.19 -4.63
CA ASN A 461 -8.23 4.55 -3.25
C ASN A 461 -9.66 4.23 -2.84
N TYR A 462 -9.83 3.47 -1.77
CA TYR A 462 -11.14 3.17 -1.20
C TYR A 462 -11.68 4.38 -0.45
N ILE A 463 -12.84 4.87 -0.88
CA ILE A 463 -13.57 5.99 -0.27
C ILE A 463 -14.55 5.42 0.73
N ASN A 464 -14.11 5.49 1.97
CA ASN A 464 -14.71 4.88 3.14
C ASN A 464 -16.18 5.34 3.35
N PHE A 465 -16.45 6.64 3.22
CA PHE A 465 -17.77 7.26 3.44
C PHE A 465 -18.91 6.71 2.56
N ASN A 466 -18.61 6.31 1.31
CA ASN A 466 -19.63 5.88 0.35
C ASN A 466 -19.36 4.49 -0.25
N ASN A 467 -18.35 3.77 0.28
CA ASN A 467 -17.92 2.44 -0.18
C ASN A 467 -17.60 2.40 -1.69
N THR A 468 -17.00 3.47 -2.23
CA THR A 468 -16.56 3.52 -3.63
C THR A 468 -15.04 3.48 -3.75
N TYR A 469 -14.52 3.39 -4.96
CA TYR A 469 -13.09 3.44 -5.24
C TYR A 469 -12.80 4.58 -6.20
N LYS A 470 -11.78 5.36 -5.89
CA LYS A 470 -11.27 6.45 -6.71
C LYS A 470 -10.01 5.99 -7.46
N PRO A 471 -9.98 6.08 -8.79
CA PRO A 471 -8.79 5.71 -9.57
C PRO A 471 -7.56 6.54 -9.19
N ASP A 472 -6.42 5.88 -9.02
CA ASP A 472 -5.12 6.52 -8.81
C ASP A 472 -4.11 6.03 -9.86
N LEU A 473 -3.13 5.20 -9.53
CA LEU A 473 -2.17 4.65 -10.50
C LEU A 473 -2.83 3.68 -11.50
N ALA A 474 -3.93 3.03 -11.13
CA ALA A 474 -4.80 2.33 -12.05
C ALA A 474 -5.88 3.29 -12.58
N GLU A 475 -6.01 3.41 -13.90
CA GLU A 475 -7.06 4.21 -14.52
C GLU A 475 -8.43 3.51 -14.49
N LYS A 476 -8.44 2.17 -14.50
CA LYS A 476 -9.63 1.33 -14.38
C LYS A 476 -9.28 -0.09 -13.96
N TRP A 477 -10.26 -0.80 -13.43
CA TRP A 477 -10.22 -2.23 -13.15
C TRP A 477 -11.59 -2.86 -13.39
N TRP A 478 -11.62 -4.15 -13.70
CA TRP A 478 -12.88 -4.89 -13.90
C TRP A 478 -12.67 -6.38 -13.62
N THR A 479 -13.75 -7.08 -13.33
CA THR A 479 -13.74 -8.54 -13.21
C THR A 479 -14.38 -9.18 -14.44
N GLU A 480 -13.73 -10.21 -14.97
CA GLU A 480 -14.22 -10.99 -16.10
C GLU A 480 -13.82 -12.45 -15.92
N GLY A 481 -14.82 -13.33 -15.78
CA GLY A 481 -14.60 -14.73 -15.40
C GLY A 481 -13.94 -14.85 -14.03
N GLU A 482 -12.84 -15.59 -13.96
CA GLU A 482 -12.06 -15.83 -12.74
C GLU A 482 -10.91 -14.82 -12.57
N TYR A 483 -10.95 -13.66 -13.25
CA TYR A 483 -9.86 -12.70 -13.23
C TYR A 483 -10.31 -11.29 -12.84
N LEU A 484 -9.46 -10.61 -12.08
CA LEU A 484 -9.47 -9.15 -11.87
C LEU A 484 -8.42 -8.53 -12.78
N TYR A 485 -8.84 -7.67 -13.70
CA TYR A 485 -7.98 -6.90 -14.59
C TYR A 485 -7.73 -5.51 -14.03
N ILE A 486 -6.48 -5.04 -14.16
CA ILE A 486 -6.03 -3.74 -13.68
C ILE A 486 -5.30 -3.05 -14.83
N LYS A 487 -5.78 -1.87 -15.23
CA LYS A 487 -5.17 -1.05 -16.28
C LYS A 487 -4.40 0.10 -15.65
N ILE A 488 -3.10 0.14 -15.88
CA ILE A 488 -2.20 1.20 -15.39
C ILE A 488 -2.49 2.49 -16.17
N ARG A 489 -2.50 3.61 -15.45
CA ARG A 489 -2.69 4.96 -15.99
C ARG A 489 -1.63 5.26 -17.04
N LYS A 490 -2.07 5.73 -18.20
CA LYS A 490 -1.17 6.18 -19.27
C LYS A 490 -0.25 7.31 -18.79
N GLY A 491 1.05 7.17 -19.07
CA GLY A 491 2.04 8.19 -18.76
C GLY A 491 2.52 8.19 -17.30
N ALA A 492 2.09 7.23 -16.49
CA ALA A 492 2.65 7.03 -15.16
C ALA A 492 4.15 6.73 -15.22
N LYS A 493 4.92 7.39 -14.36
CA LYS A 493 6.38 7.27 -14.27
C LYS A 493 6.80 7.06 -12.82
N TRP A 494 7.87 6.30 -12.66
CA TRP A 494 8.66 6.27 -11.44
C TRP A 494 9.43 7.59 -11.28
N HIS A 495 9.86 7.91 -10.06
CA HIS A 495 10.65 9.11 -9.76
C HIS A 495 11.99 9.20 -10.51
N ASP A 496 12.50 8.08 -11.03
CA ASP A 496 13.69 8.04 -11.90
C ASP A 496 13.37 8.26 -13.40
N GLY A 497 12.12 8.56 -13.72
CA GLY A 497 11.63 8.87 -15.07
C GLY A 497 11.23 7.66 -15.91
N ASN A 498 11.50 6.43 -15.45
CA ASN A 498 11.08 5.22 -16.17
C ASN A 498 9.54 5.06 -16.13
N PRO A 499 8.92 4.55 -17.19
CA PRO A 499 7.48 4.28 -17.20
C PRO A 499 7.13 3.21 -16.16
N VAL A 500 5.95 3.34 -15.55
CA VAL A 500 5.34 2.27 -14.75
C VAL A 500 4.69 1.26 -15.70
N THR A 501 5.02 -0.02 -15.52
CA THR A 501 4.60 -1.11 -16.41
C THR A 501 3.88 -2.24 -15.68
N ALA A 502 3.20 -3.10 -16.43
CA ALA A 502 2.56 -4.31 -15.90
C ALA A 502 3.55 -5.21 -15.16
N LYS A 503 4.79 -5.26 -15.64
CA LYS A 503 5.89 -6.00 -14.99
C LYS A 503 6.18 -5.52 -13.57
N ASP A 504 6.12 -4.21 -13.32
CA ASP A 504 6.31 -3.66 -11.97
C ASP A 504 5.19 -4.11 -11.02
N LEU A 505 3.94 -4.10 -11.49
CA LEU A 505 2.78 -4.52 -10.71
C LEU A 505 2.79 -6.02 -10.43
N VAL A 506 3.02 -6.86 -11.45
CA VAL A 506 3.16 -8.32 -11.27
C VAL A 506 4.26 -8.61 -10.27
N SER A 507 5.40 -7.94 -10.41
CA SER A 507 6.51 -8.09 -9.47
C SER A 507 6.11 -7.71 -8.05
N THR A 508 5.40 -6.60 -7.88
CA THR A 508 4.88 -6.16 -6.59
C THR A 508 4.00 -7.24 -5.96
N TYR A 509 3.05 -7.84 -6.68
CA TYR A 509 2.19 -8.88 -6.11
C TYR A 509 3.00 -10.08 -5.63
N TYR A 510 4.01 -10.54 -6.35
CA TYR A 510 4.86 -11.64 -5.89
C TYR A 510 5.74 -11.26 -4.69
N LEU A 511 6.14 -10.01 -4.54
CA LEU A 511 6.81 -9.53 -3.32
C LEU A 511 5.84 -9.50 -2.14
N LEU A 512 4.58 -9.11 -2.37
CA LEU A 512 3.51 -9.16 -1.36
C LEU A 512 3.21 -10.60 -0.89
N TYR A 513 3.48 -11.61 -1.71
CA TYR A 513 3.41 -13.01 -1.29
C TYR A 513 4.44 -13.31 -0.19
N LEU A 514 5.68 -12.83 -0.35
CA LEU A 514 6.75 -13.03 0.63
C LEU A 514 6.45 -12.36 1.97
N THR A 515 5.71 -11.26 1.98
CA THR A 515 5.35 -10.52 3.19
C THR A 515 4.02 -10.97 3.80
N ASN A 516 3.43 -12.08 3.33
CA ASN A 516 2.12 -12.59 3.77
C ASN A 516 0.99 -11.56 3.63
N HIS A 517 1.03 -10.73 2.59
CA HIS A 517 -0.01 -9.73 2.38
C HIS A 517 -1.38 -10.41 2.15
N PRO A 518 -2.47 -9.93 2.78
CA PRO A 518 -3.79 -10.59 2.72
C PRO A 518 -4.36 -10.79 1.31
N VAL A 519 -3.90 -10.04 0.31
CA VAL A 519 -4.33 -10.20 -1.10
C VAL A 519 -4.21 -11.65 -1.60
N TRP A 520 -3.17 -12.39 -1.16
CA TRP A 520 -2.93 -13.79 -1.55
C TRP A 520 -3.86 -14.81 -0.89
N GLN A 521 -4.74 -14.37 0.00
CA GLN A 521 -5.89 -15.17 0.43
C GLN A 521 -7.01 -15.18 -0.63
N TYR A 522 -7.01 -14.20 -1.53
CA TYR A 522 -8.03 -13.99 -2.56
C TYR A 522 -7.54 -14.30 -3.98
N ILE A 523 -6.24 -14.15 -4.23
CA ILE A 523 -5.60 -14.46 -5.52
C ILE A 523 -4.62 -15.62 -5.37
N ASP A 524 -4.31 -16.30 -6.47
CA ASP A 524 -3.22 -17.28 -6.52
C ASP A 524 -2.24 -17.06 -7.68
N LYS A 525 -2.50 -16.08 -8.56
CA LYS A 525 -1.59 -15.73 -9.65
C LYS A 525 -1.76 -14.28 -10.08
N ALA A 526 -0.66 -13.64 -10.47
CA ALA A 526 -0.63 -12.34 -11.14
C ALA A 526 0.13 -12.48 -12.46
N GLU A 527 -0.42 -11.95 -13.55
CA GLU A 527 0.14 -12.11 -14.90
C GLU A 527 0.06 -10.80 -15.69
N GLU A 528 1.05 -10.59 -16.56
CA GLU A 528 1.04 -9.51 -17.55
C GLU A 528 0.08 -9.89 -18.69
N VAL A 529 -0.82 -8.98 -19.05
CA VAL A 529 -1.66 -9.13 -20.26
C VAL A 529 -1.03 -8.37 -21.43
N ASP A 530 -0.57 -7.15 -21.15
CA ASP A 530 0.22 -6.27 -22.02
C ASP A 530 1.08 -5.35 -21.15
N GLU A 531 1.90 -4.47 -21.75
CA GLU A 531 2.82 -3.55 -21.03
C GLU A 531 2.15 -2.69 -19.94
N SER A 532 0.83 -2.51 -19.98
CA SER A 532 0.06 -1.63 -19.09
C SER A 532 -1.14 -2.30 -18.44
N THR A 533 -1.35 -3.61 -18.65
CA THR A 533 -2.49 -4.35 -18.12
C THR A 533 -2.01 -5.59 -17.36
N VAL A 534 -2.46 -5.73 -16.11
CA VAL A 534 -2.22 -6.92 -15.28
C VAL A 534 -3.55 -7.63 -15.06
N ARG A 535 -3.52 -8.97 -14.98
CA ARG A 535 -4.65 -9.76 -14.49
C ARG A 535 -4.25 -10.56 -13.26
N LEU A 536 -5.15 -10.64 -12.30
CA LEU A 536 -5.03 -11.46 -11.10
C LEU A 536 -6.04 -12.60 -11.17
N HIS A 537 -5.59 -13.84 -11.05
CA HIS A 537 -6.49 -14.98 -10.98
C HIS A 537 -7.13 -15.04 -9.58
N ILE A 538 -8.45 -15.00 -9.54
CA ILE A 538 -9.27 -14.94 -8.33
C ILE A 538 -9.48 -16.36 -7.84
N LYS A 539 -8.72 -16.75 -6.82
CA LYS A 539 -8.94 -18.01 -6.09
C LYS A 539 -10.20 -17.94 -5.21
N ARG A 540 -10.51 -16.76 -4.68
CA ARG A 540 -11.64 -16.55 -3.77
C ARG A 540 -12.33 -15.19 -4.00
N PRO A 541 -13.51 -15.18 -4.62
CA PRO A 541 -14.28 -13.95 -4.79
C PRO A 541 -14.68 -13.32 -3.45
N SER A 542 -14.37 -12.04 -3.28
CA SER A 542 -14.67 -11.29 -2.05
C SER A 542 -14.75 -9.79 -2.33
N GLN A 543 -15.60 -9.06 -1.60
CA GLN A 543 -15.65 -7.58 -1.62
C GLN A 543 -14.30 -6.96 -1.25
N LEU A 544 -13.52 -7.67 -0.45
CA LEU A 544 -12.23 -7.19 0.05
C LEU A 544 -11.09 -7.47 -0.91
N LEU A 545 -11.34 -8.24 -1.98
CA LEU A 545 -10.38 -8.39 -3.05
C LEU A 545 -9.98 -7.02 -3.58
N TYR A 546 -10.93 -6.12 -3.83
CA TYR A 546 -10.59 -4.78 -4.34
C TYR A 546 -9.82 -3.94 -3.33
N PHE A 547 -10.15 -4.07 -2.04
CA PHE A 547 -9.44 -3.37 -0.98
C PHE A 547 -7.98 -3.83 -0.93
N TYR A 548 -7.75 -5.14 -0.84
CA TYR A 548 -6.39 -5.67 -0.75
C TYR A 548 -5.63 -5.70 -2.07
N ALA A 549 -6.30 -5.73 -3.21
CA ALA A 549 -5.66 -5.76 -4.52
C ALA A 549 -5.43 -4.37 -5.11
N LEU A 550 -6.19 -3.34 -4.71
CA LEU A 550 -6.11 -2.00 -5.30
C LEU A 550 -5.70 -0.93 -4.28
N ASP A 551 -6.38 -0.88 -3.15
CA ASP A 551 -6.21 0.15 -2.12
C ASP A 551 -4.98 -0.08 -1.24
N GLN A 552 -4.72 -1.33 -0.85
CA GLN A 552 -3.58 -1.66 0.01
C GLN A 552 -2.30 -2.00 -0.79
N VAL A 553 -2.33 -1.83 -2.11
CA VAL A 553 -1.16 -2.06 -2.98
C VAL A 553 -0.51 -0.73 -3.33
N ARG A 554 0.78 -0.61 -3.00
CA ARG A 554 1.67 0.47 -3.44
C ARG A 554 2.79 -0.17 -4.27
N PRO A 555 2.71 -0.12 -5.62
CA PRO A 555 3.69 -0.79 -6.47
C PRO A 555 5.12 -0.29 -6.26
N THR A 556 6.08 -1.19 -6.44
CA THR A 556 7.52 -0.87 -6.37
C THR A 556 8.21 -1.18 -7.71
N PRO A 557 9.31 -0.49 -8.06
CA PRO A 557 9.94 -0.64 -9.36
C PRO A 557 10.64 -2.00 -9.50
N TYR A 558 10.33 -2.73 -10.58
CA TYR A 558 10.94 -4.02 -10.92
C TYR A 558 12.47 -3.93 -11.02
N LYS A 559 13.01 -2.79 -11.45
CA LYS A 559 14.47 -2.57 -11.53
C LYS A 559 15.19 -2.75 -10.19
N ILE A 560 14.51 -2.50 -9.07
CA ILE A 560 15.08 -2.66 -7.71
C ILE A 560 14.78 -4.05 -7.16
N TYR A 561 13.52 -4.49 -7.27
CA TYR A 561 13.04 -5.68 -6.54
C TYR A 561 12.82 -6.92 -7.42
N GLY A 562 12.96 -6.78 -8.72
CA GLY A 562 12.59 -7.79 -9.73
C GLY A 562 13.35 -9.09 -9.63
N GLU A 563 14.64 -9.07 -9.23
CA GLU A 563 15.42 -10.30 -9.05
C GLU A 563 14.81 -11.20 -7.95
N ILE A 564 14.36 -10.60 -6.84
CA ILE A 564 13.72 -11.34 -5.75
C ILE A 564 12.37 -11.86 -6.22
N SER A 565 11.58 -11.01 -6.87
CA SER A 565 10.28 -11.40 -7.42
C SER A 565 10.37 -12.54 -8.44
N ASP A 566 11.35 -12.51 -9.35
CA ASP A 566 11.56 -13.56 -10.34
C ASP A 566 11.91 -14.89 -9.70
N ALA A 567 12.68 -14.86 -8.61
CA ALA A 567 12.98 -16.06 -7.82
C ALA A 567 11.73 -16.59 -7.10
N VAL A 568 10.86 -15.73 -6.57
CA VAL A 568 9.56 -16.13 -5.99
C VAL A 568 8.70 -16.82 -7.04
N MET A 569 8.56 -16.20 -8.22
CA MET A 569 7.79 -16.78 -9.33
C MET A 569 8.36 -18.14 -9.75
N GLU A 570 9.68 -18.32 -9.75
CA GLU A 570 10.31 -19.61 -10.04
C GLU A 570 10.00 -20.67 -8.99
N VAL A 571 10.10 -20.33 -7.70
CA VAL A 571 9.79 -21.23 -6.58
C VAL A 571 8.34 -21.66 -6.58
N LEU A 572 7.42 -20.75 -6.90
CA LEU A 572 5.98 -21.02 -7.00
C LEU A 572 5.58 -21.73 -8.31
N GLY A 573 6.50 -21.91 -9.26
CA GLY A 573 6.19 -22.45 -10.59
C GLY A 573 5.32 -21.53 -11.44
N HIS A 574 5.27 -20.23 -11.10
CA HIS A 574 4.52 -19.20 -11.78
C HIS A 574 5.36 -18.40 -12.79
N LYS A 575 6.67 -18.60 -12.82
CA LYS A 575 7.55 -18.04 -13.84
C LYS A 575 7.06 -18.53 -15.19
N GLU A 576 6.50 -17.60 -15.97
CA GLU A 576 6.07 -17.91 -17.32
C GLU A 576 7.27 -18.51 -18.06
N LYS A 577 7.05 -19.70 -18.66
CA LYS A 577 7.84 -20.02 -19.85
C LYS A 577 7.53 -18.88 -20.83
N PRO A 578 8.55 -18.21 -21.41
CA PRO A 578 8.31 -17.07 -22.28
C PRO A 578 7.15 -17.38 -23.21
N ILE A 579 6.11 -16.55 -23.13
CA ILE A 579 4.97 -16.63 -24.04
C ILE A 579 5.54 -16.34 -25.42
N THR A 580 5.93 -17.39 -26.16
CA THR A 580 5.78 -17.33 -27.60
C THR A 580 4.28 -17.11 -27.82
N PRO A 581 3.85 -16.00 -28.44
CA PRO A 581 2.44 -15.84 -28.82
C PRO A 581 2.00 -17.13 -29.52
N PRO A 582 0.72 -17.55 -29.41
CA PRO A 582 0.25 -18.71 -30.16
C PRO A 582 0.68 -18.49 -31.60
N GLY A 583 1.55 -19.40 -32.08
CA GLY A 583 2.07 -19.30 -33.43
C GLY A 583 0.90 -19.14 -34.40
N PRO A 584 1.09 -18.45 -35.53
CA PRO A 584 0.02 -18.27 -36.50
C PRO A 584 -0.59 -19.64 -36.77
N THR A 585 -1.92 -19.71 -36.84
CA THR A 585 -2.63 -20.94 -37.17
C THR A 585 -2.04 -21.55 -38.45
N ALA A 586 -2.17 -22.86 -38.67
CA ALA A 586 -1.65 -23.49 -39.89
C ALA A 586 -2.20 -22.81 -41.17
N GLU A 587 -3.39 -22.22 -41.09
CA GLU A 587 -4.01 -21.43 -42.15
C GLU A 587 -3.35 -20.05 -42.32
N GLU A 588 -3.00 -19.36 -41.23
CA GLU A 588 -2.27 -18.09 -41.28
C GLU A 588 -0.81 -18.27 -41.74
N VAL A 589 -0.12 -19.32 -41.28
CA VAL A 589 1.23 -19.68 -41.75
C VAL A 589 1.19 -19.98 -43.24
N LYS A 590 0.18 -20.73 -43.70
CA LYS A 590 0.00 -21.03 -45.12
C LYS A 590 -0.30 -19.78 -45.94
N ALA A 591 -1.17 -18.89 -45.45
CA ALA A 591 -1.48 -17.63 -46.12
C ALA A 591 -0.26 -16.69 -46.21
N LEU A 592 0.60 -16.66 -45.19
CA LEU A 592 1.86 -15.93 -45.22
C LEU A 592 2.89 -16.60 -46.14
N SER A 593 3.04 -17.93 -46.09
CA SER A 593 3.93 -18.71 -46.96
C SER A 593 3.57 -18.55 -48.45
N ASP A 594 2.28 -18.52 -48.78
CA ASP A 594 1.79 -18.30 -50.14
C ASP A 594 2.10 -16.86 -50.60
N LYS A 595 1.97 -15.87 -49.71
CA LYS A 595 2.33 -14.47 -49.99
C LYS A 595 3.84 -14.30 -50.18
N VAL A 596 4.66 -14.92 -49.32
CA VAL A 596 6.12 -14.91 -49.44
C VAL A 596 6.56 -15.58 -50.75
N SER A 597 6.03 -16.76 -51.08
CA SER A 597 6.35 -17.44 -52.35
C SER A 597 5.98 -16.59 -53.57
N LYS A 598 4.86 -15.84 -53.49
CA LYS A 598 4.46 -14.91 -54.56
C LYS A 598 5.42 -13.72 -54.67
N LEU A 599 5.88 -13.18 -53.54
CA LEU A 599 6.87 -12.10 -53.50
C LEU A 599 8.24 -12.56 -54.00
N GLU A 600 8.71 -13.76 -53.64
CA GLU A 600 9.94 -14.35 -54.16
C GLU A 600 9.89 -14.55 -55.68
N GLY A 601 8.73 -14.97 -56.22
CA GLY A 601 8.51 -15.03 -57.66
C GLY A 601 8.60 -13.66 -58.35
N ILE A 602 8.06 -12.61 -57.72
CA ILE A 602 8.15 -11.23 -58.23
C ILE A 602 9.60 -10.73 -58.17
N ILE A 603 10.32 -10.99 -57.07
CA ILE A 603 11.73 -10.61 -56.88
C ILE A 603 12.60 -11.28 -57.96
N THR A 604 12.38 -12.56 -58.24
CA THR A 604 13.10 -13.29 -59.28
C THR A 604 12.86 -12.67 -60.67
N GLN A 605 11.61 -12.35 -61.00
CA GLN A 605 11.28 -11.67 -62.27
C GLN A 605 11.91 -10.27 -62.38
N LEU A 606 12.02 -9.55 -61.27
CA LEU A 606 12.70 -8.24 -61.23
C LEU A 606 14.21 -8.40 -61.40
N GLN A 607 14.83 -9.40 -60.78
CA GLN A 607 16.26 -9.69 -60.94
C GLN A 607 16.61 -10.11 -62.38
N ASP A 608 15.76 -10.89 -63.04
CA ASP A 608 15.93 -11.24 -64.45
C ASP A 608 15.84 -10.01 -65.37
N LYS A 609 14.89 -9.11 -65.10
CA LYS A 609 14.77 -7.84 -65.83
C LYS A 609 15.96 -6.93 -65.60
N ILE A 610 16.48 -6.86 -64.38
CA ILE A 610 17.69 -6.09 -64.04
C ILE A 610 18.88 -6.66 -64.81
N SER A 611 19.06 -7.98 -64.81
CA SER A 611 20.16 -8.64 -65.53
C SER A 611 20.08 -8.39 -67.05
N SER A 612 18.87 -8.40 -67.61
CA SER A 612 18.62 -8.05 -69.02
C SER A 612 18.96 -6.59 -69.33
N LEU A 613 18.60 -5.66 -68.45
CA LEU A 613 18.96 -4.24 -68.58
C LEU A 613 20.47 -4.02 -68.46
N GLU A 614 21.15 -4.71 -67.55
CA GLU A 614 22.61 -4.65 -67.40
C GLU A 614 23.31 -5.13 -68.68
N ALA A 615 22.83 -6.21 -69.32
CA ALA A 615 23.35 -6.67 -70.60
C ALA A 615 23.15 -5.64 -71.73
N GLN A 616 22.00 -4.96 -71.76
CA GLN A 616 21.72 -3.89 -72.72
C GLN A 616 22.62 -2.67 -72.48
N ILE A 617 22.83 -2.28 -71.22
CA ILE A 617 23.72 -1.18 -70.84
C ILE A 617 25.15 -1.49 -71.26
N ASN A 618 25.65 -2.69 -70.97
CA ASN A 618 27.00 -3.11 -71.38
C ASN A 618 27.16 -3.08 -72.90
N THR A 619 26.13 -3.52 -73.64
CA THR A 619 26.13 -3.46 -75.11
C THR A 619 26.17 -2.00 -75.61
N LEU A 620 25.40 -1.11 -74.99
CA LEU A 620 25.39 0.31 -75.33
C LEU A 620 26.72 0.98 -74.99
N GLN A 621 27.32 0.68 -73.85
CA GLN A 621 28.64 1.17 -73.46
C GLN A 621 29.73 0.71 -74.44
N SER A 622 29.69 -0.55 -74.88
CA SER A 622 30.61 -1.04 -75.92
C SER A 622 30.44 -0.29 -77.24
N LYS A 623 29.20 -0.01 -77.66
CA LYS A 623 28.92 0.78 -78.87
C LYS A 623 29.37 2.24 -78.74
N ILE A 624 29.21 2.83 -77.55
CA ILE A 624 29.70 4.19 -77.28
C ILE A 624 31.24 4.21 -77.38
N ALA A 625 31.93 3.22 -76.81
CA ALA A 625 33.38 3.10 -76.91
C ALA A 625 33.86 2.90 -78.37
N GLU A 626 33.14 2.13 -79.19
CA GLU A 626 33.42 2.00 -80.63
C GLU A 626 33.24 3.33 -81.38
N ILE A 627 32.18 4.08 -81.05
CA ILE A 627 31.91 5.41 -81.66
C ILE A 627 32.97 6.44 -81.23
N GLU A 628 33.43 6.38 -79.98
CA GLU A 628 34.52 7.23 -79.47
C GLU A 628 35.86 6.87 -80.12
N ALA A 629 36.14 5.60 -80.34
CA ALA A 629 37.36 5.13 -81.03
C ALA A 629 37.39 5.47 -82.54
N ALA A 630 36.21 5.60 -83.16
CA ALA A 630 36.07 5.92 -84.59
C ALA A 630 36.09 7.43 -84.91
N LYS A 631 36.27 8.30 -83.90
CA LYS A 631 36.18 9.76 -84.08
C LYS A 631 37.47 10.35 -84.67
N PRO A 632 37.44 11.03 -85.83
CA PRO A 632 38.56 11.85 -86.29
C PRO A 632 38.74 13.06 -85.36
N SER A 633 39.98 13.42 -85.07
CA SER A 633 40.34 14.56 -84.22
C SER A 633 39.78 15.88 -84.79
N GLY A 634 38.79 16.46 -84.10
CA GLY A 634 38.34 17.84 -84.34
C GLY A 634 36.83 18.13 -84.42
N MET A 635 35.92 17.23 -84.03
CA MET A 635 34.47 17.53 -84.05
C MET A 635 33.87 17.69 -82.64
N GLU A 636 33.65 18.94 -82.23
CA GLU A 636 32.68 19.29 -81.19
C GLU A 636 31.26 19.10 -81.74
N THR A 637 30.41 18.36 -81.03
CA THR A 637 28.97 18.33 -81.36
C THR A 637 28.16 18.25 -80.06
N PRO A 638 27.36 19.28 -79.73
CA PRO A 638 26.55 19.34 -78.51
C PRO A 638 25.58 18.16 -78.33
N MET A 639 25.14 17.53 -79.43
CA MET A 639 24.22 16.38 -79.38
C MET A 639 24.82 15.13 -78.73
N LEU A 640 26.13 14.87 -78.86
CA LEU A 640 26.75 13.67 -78.29
C LEU A 640 26.90 13.80 -76.78
N ILE A 641 27.22 15.00 -76.29
CA ILE A 641 27.33 15.31 -74.86
C ILE A 641 25.95 15.23 -74.19
N SER A 642 24.89 15.71 -74.84
CA SER A 642 23.52 15.59 -74.32
C SER A 642 23.02 14.15 -74.28
N ALA A 643 23.36 13.32 -75.28
CA ALA A 643 22.98 11.90 -75.28
C ALA A 643 23.73 11.09 -74.20
N ILE A 644 25.03 11.35 -74.01
CA ILE A 644 25.84 10.73 -72.96
C ILE A 644 25.39 11.19 -71.57
N SER A 645 25.01 12.47 -71.41
CA SER A 645 24.49 13.01 -70.16
C SER A 645 23.13 12.41 -69.78
N LEU A 646 22.25 12.18 -70.76
CA LEU A 646 20.95 11.52 -70.54
C LEU A 646 21.14 10.05 -70.12
N LEU A 647 22.09 9.34 -70.74
CA LEU A 647 22.45 7.96 -70.37
C LEU A 647 23.06 7.88 -68.96
N LEU A 648 23.93 8.81 -68.58
CA LEU A 648 24.48 8.89 -67.23
C LEU A 648 23.41 9.22 -66.17
N ALA A 649 22.43 10.06 -66.51
CA ALA A 649 21.30 10.35 -65.63
C ALA A 649 20.39 9.13 -65.39
N ILE A 650 20.14 8.32 -66.44
CA ILE A 650 19.37 7.07 -66.33
C ILE A 650 20.12 6.04 -65.47
N VAL A 651 21.44 5.94 -65.62
CA VAL A 651 22.28 5.06 -64.78
C VAL A 651 22.30 5.52 -63.33
N ALA A 652 22.39 6.83 -63.07
CA ALA A 652 22.31 7.37 -61.72
C ALA A 652 20.95 7.11 -61.04
N LEU A 653 19.84 7.17 -61.79
CA LEU A 653 18.50 6.85 -61.29
C LEU A 653 18.36 5.36 -60.96
N ALA A 654 18.92 4.47 -61.79
CA ALA A 654 18.94 3.03 -61.53
C ALA A 654 19.78 2.65 -60.29
N VAL A 655 20.90 3.36 -60.06
CA VAL A 655 21.74 3.18 -58.86
C VAL A 655 21.06 3.74 -57.60
N ALA A 656 20.27 4.82 -57.70
CA ALA A 656 19.49 5.35 -56.60
C ALA A 656 18.38 4.38 -56.16
N LEU A 657 17.69 3.75 -57.11
CA LEU A 657 16.69 2.70 -56.85
C LEU A 657 17.32 1.45 -56.20
N LYS A 658 18.60 1.17 -56.47
CA LYS A 658 19.35 0.07 -55.83
C LYS A 658 19.68 0.31 -54.35
N LYS A 659 19.65 1.57 -53.87
CA LYS A 659 20.01 1.95 -52.49
C LYS A 659 18.83 2.04 -51.52
N ARG A 660 17.58 1.94 -51.99
CA ARG A 660 16.38 1.82 -51.15
C ARG A 660 15.53 0.64 -51.61
N PRO A 661 15.83 -0.58 -51.15
CA PRO A 661 15.01 -1.74 -51.46
C PRO A 661 13.77 -1.87 -50.54
N GLU A 662 13.61 -1.02 -49.52
CA GLU A 662 12.56 -1.11 -48.49
C GLU A 662 11.42 -0.06 -48.60
N GLU A 663 11.45 0.84 -49.59
CA GLU A 663 10.24 1.56 -50.05
C GLU A 663 9.66 0.82 -51.26
#